data_AF-A0A166CDD5-F1
#
_entry.id   AF-A0A166CDD5-F1
#
_cell.length_a   1.000
_cell.length_b   1.000
_cell.length_c   1.000
_cell.angle_alpha   90.00
_cell.angle_beta   90.00
_cell.angle_gamma   90.00
#
_symmetry.space_group_name_H-M   'P 1'
#
loop_
_entity.id
_entity.type
_entity.pdbx_description
1 polymer ?
#
loop_
_entity_poly.entity_id
_entity_poly.type
_entity_poly.pdbx_seq_one_letter_code
_entity_poly.pdbx_strand_id
1 'polypeptide(L)'
;MKMKILVISLLLTVMCLSVTAVSAADYNITNENYNKYFDASGRILPGAINDGDVLNIEGTLNNKDLTINQSITINGKSKGKLVNGTIILDNANSGASVIKGLTIENTNKNGIVLNQYASYSLITNNTIKVKGTDAFSGYSLYGIVAYGWTLENNLTDNYIYGSGTVPYFYGIYITPFDAYWSEGDANPQNYIISGNTLKIANDNDYAAGISMDTVLDTIIKNNKIDVKSKKFAYGIISTDSYLYASNLEPAENITISGSDVKIEGSMVYVIESFLGTKLTIDNNNLNGIGDGVYGIATYYTEGANITNNNITTLGGDISSIGYNPDSIASGNAPITLLANSNNILISNNKIKSNTYNIVNTTQAQQVNQSNNTVSYIIDDNSYSSFFDDDGNLLPTSPITTGATIFIANLSNRNIVVDRKLNVYSFDNNNKISNGSIKITEDGSGTLINGLNFISDSNVLIIDSSNDNIIEYNKINILNNYDGSDGGWLSLSGLVVKGDSSRNQILNNNIYLKGADSSNSVYLYAVDLSGSGSNPKDNVISSNTIEVDSGYYGNGISIANLYNTTISNNKLYIKGDSFAYGVYVGDYGSGKTANNQIINNNIKAEGSIVYVIETFSAKNTTVTDNVIFGYGQAVYGYAGYDAVGDLIKDNKIVVVGNDTANTPFNYDALGTGQGGIFYKFSGNTTITGNNIVSIYTQGSDYGIKIINSTNGSKDDIYNNILSSDNGKRLGNTAIYTDVLTETILTATTKAITQGSKAIIKVNLKDKYGISLFNEKIELTINKKTYTATIDSNGIATFSIANLPKGNLTANINYLGNSLYSKSSISKIQVVNPKKFAKISYKYVDKKVGKYIQRIYTIKNTGTKVGSISGTLKIPKSVTYIKTQSKKITYTYVTKSKKLMLKLKDLAPKSTATVTVTVRLKK
;
A
#
# COMPACT_ATOMS: atom_id res chain seq x y z
N MET A 1 -14.33 2.47 67.99
CA MET A 1 -15.56 2.91 68.72
C MET A 1 -16.41 3.71 67.75
N LYS A 2 -17.73 3.45 67.70
CA LYS A 2 -18.66 3.89 66.65
C LYS A 2 -18.78 5.42 66.53
N MET A 3 -18.55 5.97 65.34
CA MET A 3 -19.39 7.06 64.80
C MET A 3 -19.29 7.09 63.27
N LYS A 4 -20.37 6.66 62.61
CA LYS A 4 -20.58 6.74 61.16
C LYS A 4 -21.43 7.97 60.86
N ILE A 5 -21.02 8.72 59.84
CA ILE A 5 -21.86 9.47 58.88
C ILE A 5 -22.61 10.68 59.43
N LEU A 6 -22.12 11.89 59.11
CA LEU A 6 -22.95 12.96 58.57
C LEU A 6 -22.08 13.99 57.82
N VAL A 7 -22.08 13.93 56.48
CA VAL A 7 -21.70 15.04 55.61
C VAL A 7 -22.93 15.35 54.77
N ILE A 8 -23.46 16.56 54.94
CA ILE A 8 -24.04 17.47 53.93
C ILE A 8 -24.84 18.56 54.68
N SER A 9 -24.50 19.81 54.38
CA SER A 9 -25.09 21.09 54.81
C SER A 9 -24.86 21.53 56.26
N LEU A 10 -23.78 22.26 56.50
CA LEU A 10 -23.84 23.43 57.38
C LEU A 10 -22.97 24.55 56.82
N LEU A 11 -23.51 25.19 55.79
CA LEU A 11 -23.16 26.55 55.41
C LEU A 11 -23.64 27.48 56.54
N LEU A 12 -22.77 28.39 57.00
CA LEU A 12 -23.08 29.53 57.86
C LEU A 12 -23.73 29.21 59.23
N THR A 13 -22.89 29.13 60.27
CA THR A 13 -23.27 29.68 61.57
C THR A 13 -22.13 30.56 62.05
N VAL A 14 -22.21 31.83 61.64
CA VAL A 14 -21.39 32.92 62.17
C VAL A 14 -21.76 33.08 63.64
N MET A 15 -20.89 32.63 64.54
CA MET A 15 -20.83 33.26 65.86
C MET A 15 -20.20 34.63 65.67
N CYS A 16 -21.05 35.65 65.80
CA CYS A 16 -20.71 37.05 65.73
C CYS A 16 -19.83 37.40 66.95
N LEU A 17 -18.53 37.19 66.83
CA LEU A 17 -17.54 38.09 67.39
C LEU A 17 -17.15 39.02 66.25
N SER A 18 -17.31 40.32 66.47
CA SER A 18 -16.89 41.36 65.55
C SER A 18 -15.37 41.31 65.38
N VAL A 19 -14.90 40.43 64.49
CA VAL A 19 -13.57 40.54 63.91
C VAL A 19 -13.69 41.64 62.86
N THR A 20 -13.10 42.79 63.13
CA THR A 20 -12.84 43.79 62.09
C THR A 20 -12.14 43.06 60.95
N ALA A 21 -12.82 42.88 59.82
CA ALA A 21 -12.19 42.39 58.60
C ALA A 21 -11.12 43.43 58.20
N VAL A 22 -9.88 43.18 58.60
CA VAL A 22 -8.72 43.86 58.03
C VAL A 22 -8.71 43.42 56.57
N SER A 23 -8.78 44.37 55.64
CA SER A 23 -8.70 44.03 54.23
C SER A 23 -7.34 43.38 53.96
N ALA A 24 -7.34 42.20 53.35
CA ALA A 24 -6.11 41.58 52.84
C ALA A 24 -5.32 42.59 51.99
N ALA A 25 -4.03 42.73 52.29
CA ALA A 25 -3.12 43.62 51.59
C ALA A 25 -2.32 42.87 50.53
N ASP A 26 -2.00 43.58 49.44
CA ASP A 26 -1.10 43.12 48.38
C ASP A 26 0.30 43.71 48.58
N TYR A 27 1.32 42.85 48.66
CA TYR A 27 2.73 43.26 48.73
C TYR A 27 3.49 42.78 47.49
N ASN A 28 4.21 43.69 46.85
CA ASN A 28 5.17 43.33 45.81
C ASN A 28 6.52 43.03 46.45
N ILE A 29 6.93 41.77 46.44
CA ILE A 29 8.20 41.30 46.98
C ILE A 29 9.21 41.19 45.84
N THR A 30 10.34 41.86 46.01
CA THR A 30 11.48 41.93 45.09
C THR A 30 12.76 41.58 45.86
N ASN A 31 13.85 41.31 45.15
CA ASN A 31 15.11 40.94 45.79
C ASN A 31 15.65 42.06 46.68
N GLU A 32 15.42 43.32 46.29
CA GLU A 32 15.88 44.52 46.99
C GLU A 32 15.06 44.82 48.25
N ASN A 33 13.75 44.57 48.22
CA ASN A 33 12.86 44.91 49.32
C ASN A 33 12.54 43.74 50.26
N TYR A 34 13.04 42.53 49.97
CA TYR A 34 12.82 41.33 50.76
C TYR A 34 13.05 41.54 52.27
N ASN A 35 14.15 42.20 52.66
CA ASN A 35 14.51 42.43 54.07
C ASN A 35 13.55 43.39 54.81
N LYS A 36 12.57 44.00 54.12
CA LYS A 36 11.48 44.77 54.76
C LYS A 36 10.39 43.88 55.36
N TYR A 37 10.26 42.66 54.84
CA TYR A 37 9.19 41.74 55.19
C TYR A 37 9.72 40.46 55.83
N PHE A 38 10.95 40.06 55.52
CA PHE A 38 11.56 38.82 55.97
C PHE A 38 12.91 39.06 56.64
N ASP A 39 13.24 38.23 57.63
CA ASP A 39 14.57 38.18 58.22
C ASP A 39 15.57 37.39 57.34
N ALA A 40 16.82 37.28 57.80
CA ALA A 40 17.88 36.57 57.08
C ALA A 40 17.63 35.06 56.93
N SER A 41 16.79 34.47 57.79
CA SER A 41 16.35 33.07 57.73
C SER A 41 15.06 32.88 56.93
N GLY A 42 14.48 33.96 56.42
CA GLY A 42 13.24 33.93 55.66
C GLY A 42 11.97 33.91 56.48
N ARG A 43 12.03 34.18 57.78
CA ARG A 43 10.81 34.32 58.60
C ARG A 43 10.21 35.72 58.44
N ILE A 44 8.89 35.80 58.43
CA ILE A 44 8.16 37.06 58.37
C ILE A 44 8.52 37.93 59.60
N LEU A 45 8.86 39.19 59.37
CA LEU A 45 9.12 40.17 60.42
C LEU A 45 7.80 40.49 61.16
N PRO A 46 7.83 40.69 62.49
CA PRO A 46 6.61 40.97 63.26
C PRO A 46 5.77 42.12 62.69
N GLY A 47 4.50 41.84 62.37
CA GLY A 47 3.54 42.83 61.85
C GLY A 47 3.75 43.25 60.38
N ALA A 48 4.70 42.64 59.66
CA ALA A 48 4.99 43.03 58.27
C ALA A 48 4.00 42.47 57.25
N ILE A 49 3.40 41.31 57.54
CA ILE A 49 2.40 40.61 56.72
C ILE A 49 1.37 40.03 57.71
N ASN A 50 0.09 40.01 57.36
CA ASN A 50 -1.00 39.43 58.16
C ASN A 50 -1.66 38.23 57.45
N ASP A 51 -2.54 37.52 58.16
CA ASP A 51 -3.41 36.51 57.56
C ASP A 51 -4.28 37.09 56.45
N GLY A 52 -4.44 36.33 55.37
CA GLY A 52 -5.19 36.70 54.17
C GLY A 52 -4.39 37.48 53.13
N ASP A 53 -3.21 38.00 53.47
CA ASP A 53 -2.41 38.85 52.59
C ASP A 53 -1.87 38.12 51.36
N VAL A 54 -1.54 38.89 50.32
CA VAL A 54 -1.02 38.40 49.04
C VAL A 54 0.40 38.92 48.80
N LEU A 55 1.33 38.00 48.57
CA LEU A 55 2.74 38.25 48.28
C LEU A 55 2.98 38.03 46.79
N ASN A 56 3.05 39.11 46.04
CA ASN A 56 3.34 39.10 44.62
C ASN A 56 4.86 39.11 44.40
N ILE A 57 5.43 37.97 43.96
CA ILE A 57 6.86 37.87 43.68
C ILE A 57 7.15 38.46 42.30
N GLU A 58 7.87 39.59 42.27
CA GLU A 58 8.22 40.29 41.04
C GLU A 58 9.73 40.18 40.79
N GLY A 59 10.11 39.59 39.64
CA GLY A 59 11.50 39.33 39.31
C GLY A 59 12.08 38.09 39.99
N THR A 60 13.38 38.10 40.28
CA THR A 60 14.11 36.94 40.82
C THR A 60 14.60 37.19 42.24
N LEU A 61 14.15 36.39 43.20
CA LEU A 61 14.72 36.31 44.56
C LEU A 61 15.87 35.31 44.57
N ASN A 62 17.08 35.75 44.95
CA ASN A 62 18.27 34.89 44.95
C ASN A 62 18.73 34.57 46.39
N ASN A 63 18.84 33.28 46.70
CA ASN A 63 19.26 32.78 48.02
C ASN A 63 18.37 33.31 49.16
N LYS A 64 17.06 33.33 48.95
CA LYS A 64 16.06 33.85 49.89
C LYS A 64 15.03 32.78 50.19
N ASP A 65 14.93 32.31 51.41
CA ASP A 65 13.88 31.36 51.79
C ASP A 65 12.60 32.12 52.18
N LEU A 66 11.42 31.52 52.04
CA LEU A 66 10.14 32.10 52.47
C LEU A 66 9.49 31.17 53.50
N THR A 67 9.68 31.48 54.78
CA THR A 67 9.11 30.73 55.91
C THR A 67 7.84 31.43 56.38
N ILE A 68 6.72 30.75 56.21
CA ILE A 68 5.36 31.27 56.37
C ILE A 68 4.72 30.62 57.59
N ASN A 69 4.21 31.43 58.50
CA ASN A 69 3.57 31.00 59.76
C ASN A 69 2.14 31.59 59.90
N GLN A 70 1.49 31.88 58.78
CA GLN A 70 0.22 32.60 58.65
C GLN A 70 -0.40 32.28 57.28
N SER A 71 -1.72 32.40 57.14
CA SER A 71 -2.44 31.95 55.95
C SER A 71 -2.36 33.02 54.87
N ILE A 72 -1.66 32.75 53.76
CA ILE A 72 -1.38 33.78 52.74
C ILE A 72 -1.44 33.24 51.31
N THR A 73 -1.50 34.14 50.33
CA THR A 73 -1.27 33.79 48.91
C THR A 73 0.11 34.24 48.46
N ILE A 74 0.98 33.32 48.02
CA ILE A 74 2.22 33.65 47.30
C ILE A 74 1.95 33.48 45.79
N ASN A 75 2.07 34.57 45.04
CA ASN A 75 1.74 34.63 43.63
C ASN A 75 2.94 35.11 42.80
N GLY A 76 3.49 34.25 41.96
CA GLY A 76 4.55 34.63 41.02
C GLY A 76 4.06 35.39 39.79
N LYS A 77 2.73 35.51 39.57
CA LYS A 77 2.15 36.10 38.34
C LYS A 77 2.80 35.52 37.05
N SER A 78 3.25 34.27 37.09
CA SER A 78 3.98 33.56 36.02
C SER A 78 5.34 34.16 35.62
N LYS A 79 5.89 35.12 36.36
CA LYS A 79 7.21 35.74 36.12
C LYS A 79 8.14 35.72 37.33
N GLY A 80 7.57 35.58 38.53
CA GLY A 80 8.28 35.49 39.79
C GLY A 80 9.14 34.24 39.84
N LYS A 81 10.41 34.44 40.18
CA LYS A 81 11.42 33.39 40.24
C LYS A 81 12.07 33.35 41.61
N LEU A 82 12.25 32.14 42.12
CA LEU A 82 13.01 31.85 43.32
C LEU A 82 14.23 31.01 42.93
N VAL A 83 15.43 31.51 43.17
CA VAL A 83 16.69 30.80 42.86
C VAL A 83 17.42 30.47 44.15
N ASN A 84 17.71 29.18 44.35
CA ASN A 84 18.37 28.64 45.54
C ASN A 84 17.66 29.04 46.86
N GLY A 85 16.32 29.06 46.82
CA GLY A 85 15.46 29.35 47.96
C GLY A 85 14.29 28.38 48.05
N THR A 86 13.83 28.15 49.27
CA THR A 86 12.75 27.21 49.61
C THR A 86 11.54 27.97 50.13
N ILE A 87 10.33 27.55 49.77
CA ILE A 87 9.10 28.02 50.43
C ILE A 87 8.69 27.01 51.50
N ILE A 88 8.50 27.47 52.73
CA ILE A 88 8.22 26.63 53.90
C ILE A 88 6.90 27.11 54.52
N LEU A 89 5.87 26.27 54.51
CA LEU A 89 4.66 26.44 55.32
C LEU A 89 4.92 25.78 56.67
N ASP A 90 5.17 26.59 57.70
CA ASP A 90 5.92 26.17 58.89
C ASP A 90 5.06 25.48 59.96
N ASN A 91 3.76 25.76 60.02
CA ASN A 91 2.87 25.25 61.08
C ASN A 91 1.38 25.39 60.72
N ALA A 92 0.49 25.08 61.66
CA ALA A 92 -0.96 25.14 61.49
C ALA A 92 -1.49 26.50 60.99
N ASN A 93 -0.91 27.61 61.44
CA ASN A 93 -1.36 28.95 61.04
C ASN A 93 -1.05 29.23 59.57
N SER A 94 -0.05 28.56 59.00
CA SER A 94 0.27 28.65 57.57
C SER A 94 -0.67 27.83 56.67
N GLY A 95 -1.62 27.11 57.26
CA GLY A 95 -2.67 26.41 56.52
C GLY A 95 -3.55 27.34 55.68
N ALA A 96 -4.31 26.76 54.76
CA ALA A 96 -5.12 27.47 53.76
C ALA A 96 -4.31 28.42 52.84
N SER A 97 -2.98 28.31 52.83
CA SER A 97 -2.13 29.13 51.97
C SER A 97 -2.22 28.69 50.51
N VAL A 98 -2.04 29.64 49.59
CA VAL A 98 -2.02 29.40 48.15
C VAL A 98 -0.66 29.76 47.58
N ILE A 99 0.05 28.79 46.99
CA ILE A 99 1.33 29.02 46.31
C ILE A 99 1.12 28.81 44.81
N LYS A 100 1.24 29.86 44.00
CA LYS A 100 0.94 29.76 42.57
C LYS A 100 1.82 30.57 41.63
N GLY A 101 2.02 30.04 40.42
CA GLY A 101 2.59 30.76 39.30
C GLY A 101 4.07 31.13 39.44
N LEU A 102 4.82 30.38 40.26
CA LEU A 102 6.25 30.62 40.51
C LEU A 102 7.14 29.71 39.68
N THR A 103 8.35 30.19 39.37
CA THR A 103 9.47 29.33 38.97
C THR A 103 10.46 29.20 40.13
N ILE A 104 10.69 27.99 40.64
CA ILE A 104 11.66 27.69 41.70
C ILE A 104 12.81 26.90 41.06
N GLU A 105 14.05 27.38 41.19
CA GLU A 105 15.25 26.72 40.65
C GLU A 105 16.31 26.55 41.74
N ASN A 106 16.48 25.32 42.21
CA ASN A 106 17.32 25.00 43.34
C ASN A 106 18.42 24.01 42.97
N THR A 107 19.59 24.18 43.61
CA THR A 107 20.66 23.18 43.63
C THR A 107 20.83 22.75 45.07
N ASN A 108 20.80 21.44 45.34
CA ASN A 108 20.99 20.88 46.69
C ASN A 108 20.02 21.43 47.76
N LYS A 109 18.81 21.84 47.35
CA LYS A 109 17.73 22.34 48.21
C LYS A 109 16.36 21.90 47.70
N ASN A 110 15.42 21.73 48.63
CA ASN A 110 14.03 21.39 48.32
C ASN A 110 13.29 22.55 47.67
N GLY A 111 12.22 22.29 46.92
CA GLY A 111 11.38 23.33 46.33
C GLY A 111 10.41 23.95 47.33
N ILE A 112 9.39 23.18 47.71
CA ILE A 112 8.34 23.60 48.65
C ILE A 112 8.22 22.57 49.77
N VAL A 113 8.11 23.05 51.02
CA VAL A 113 8.01 22.24 52.23
C VAL A 113 6.74 22.62 52.98
N LEU A 114 5.92 21.61 53.31
CA LEU A 114 4.77 21.71 54.21
C LEU A 114 5.16 21.00 55.49
N ASN A 115 5.37 21.75 56.57
CA ASN A 115 5.64 21.17 57.88
C ASN A 115 4.34 20.72 58.55
N GLN A 116 4.49 20.06 59.70
CA GLN A 116 3.38 19.51 60.48
C GLN A 116 2.26 20.55 60.65
N TYR A 117 1.03 20.11 60.45
CA TYR A 117 -0.22 20.88 60.50
C TYR A 117 -0.48 21.87 59.36
N ALA A 118 0.45 22.09 58.41
CA ALA A 118 0.21 22.92 57.23
C ALA A 118 -0.83 22.25 56.29
N SER A 119 -2.11 22.55 56.52
CA SER A 119 -3.26 21.86 55.93
C SER A 119 -4.11 22.79 55.05
N TYR A 120 -5.03 22.26 54.25
CA TYR A 120 -5.96 23.00 53.39
C TYR A 120 -5.28 23.90 52.33
N SER A 121 -4.01 23.67 52.04
CA SER A 121 -3.21 24.52 51.16
C SER A 121 -3.36 24.14 49.70
N LEU A 122 -3.25 25.12 48.80
CA LEU A 122 -3.28 24.92 47.35
C LEU A 122 -1.92 25.29 46.75
N ILE A 123 -1.20 24.30 46.25
CA ILE A 123 0.05 24.48 45.50
C ILE A 123 -0.24 24.22 44.04
N THR A 124 -0.26 25.28 43.23
CA THR A 124 -0.75 25.16 41.85
C THR A 124 0.04 25.94 40.80
N ASN A 125 0.16 25.39 39.59
CA ASN A 125 0.75 26.09 38.44
C ASN A 125 2.19 26.61 38.71
N ASN A 126 2.98 25.86 39.49
CA ASN A 126 4.38 26.20 39.73
C ASN A 126 5.30 25.38 38.83
N THR A 127 6.44 25.96 38.45
CA THR A 127 7.57 25.27 37.80
C THR A 127 8.68 25.10 38.83
N ILE A 128 8.92 23.89 39.28
CA ILE A 128 9.91 23.55 40.31
C ILE A 128 11.03 22.74 39.66
N LYS A 129 12.25 23.25 39.69
CA LYS A 129 13.43 22.56 39.16
C LYS A 129 14.43 22.37 40.29
N VAL A 130 14.70 21.13 40.64
CA VAL A 130 15.65 20.78 41.72
C VAL A 130 16.78 19.94 41.11
N LYS A 131 18.01 20.42 41.27
CA LYS A 131 19.22 19.73 40.86
C LYS A 131 19.99 19.22 42.08
N GLY A 132 20.17 17.91 42.18
CA GLY A 132 21.07 17.27 43.12
C GLY A 132 22.49 17.15 42.55
N THR A 133 23.50 17.18 43.42
CA THR A 133 24.91 16.98 43.06
C THR A 133 25.60 16.14 44.12
N ASP A 134 26.77 15.56 43.81
CA ASP A 134 27.58 14.78 44.76
C ASP A 134 28.05 15.59 45.99
N ALA A 135 28.04 16.92 45.88
CA ALA A 135 28.35 17.82 46.98
C ALA A 135 27.20 17.98 47.99
N PHE A 136 26.02 17.39 47.72
CA PHE A 136 24.90 17.43 48.65
C PHE A 136 25.23 16.55 49.86
N SER A 137 25.34 17.16 51.03
CA SER A 137 25.59 16.46 52.30
C SER A 137 24.34 15.84 52.92
N GLY A 138 23.16 16.06 52.31
CA GLY A 138 21.90 15.49 52.77
C GLY A 138 21.58 14.14 52.15
N TYR A 139 20.58 13.45 52.70
CA TYR A 139 20.21 12.12 52.24
C TYR A 139 19.22 12.14 51.06
N SER A 140 18.27 13.10 51.08
CA SER A 140 17.16 13.16 50.13
C SER A 140 16.89 14.58 49.64
N LEU A 141 16.44 14.71 48.39
CA LEU A 141 15.94 15.97 47.81
C LEU A 141 14.51 15.83 47.32
N TYR A 142 13.75 16.91 47.48
CA TYR A 142 12.32 16.94 47.19
C TYR A 142 11.94 18.11 46.30
N GLY A 143 11.11 17.87 45.29
CA GLY A 143 10.39 18.94 44.59
C GLY A 143 9.38 19.60 45.54
N ILE A 144 8.44 18.80 46.05
CA ILE A 144 7.50 19.17 47.10
C ILE A 144 7.54 18.08 48.19
N VAL A 145 7.60 18.48 49.46
CA VAL A 145 7.49 17.56 50.59
C VAL A 145 6.49 18.04 51.63
N ALA A 146 5.69 17.11 52.16
CA ALA A 146 4.82 17.34 53.30
C ALA A 146 5.23 16.41 54.46
N TYR A 147 5.53 17.00 55.61
CA TYR A 147 5.96 16.33 56.83
C TYR A 147 4.85 16.37 57.88
N GLY A 148 4.71 15.28 58.64
CA GLY A 148 3.80 15.20 59.76
C GLY A 148 2.32 15.15 59.37
N TRP A 149 1.47 15.27 60.40
CA TRP A 149 0.02 15.31 60.20
C TRP A 149 -0.40 16.55 59.40
N THR A 150 -0.89 16.32 58.19
CA THR A 150 -1.33 17.35 57.24
C THR A 150 -2.58 16.85 56.51
N LEU A 151 -3.56 17.73 56.25
CA LEU A 151 -4.80 17.31 55.59
C LEU A 151 -5.28 18.26 54.51
N GLU A 152 -6.05 17.73 53.55
CA GLU A 152 -6.77 18.50 52.51
C GLU A 152 -5.87 19.43 51.68
N ASN A 153 -4.61 19.03 51.46
CA ASN A 153 -3.70 19.78 50.61
C ASN A 153 -3.85 19.37 49.14
N ASN A 154 -3.97 20.37 48.28
CA ASN A 154 -4.16 20.20 46.84
C ASN A 154 -2.89 20.58 46.08
N LEU A 155 -2.26 19.59 45.44
CA LEU A 155 -1.07 19.75 44.61
C LEU A 155 -1.49 19.61 43.15
N THR A 156 -1.67 20.73 42.44
CA THR A 156 -2.32 20.73 41.12
C THR A 156 -1.53 21.43 40.01
N ASP A 157 -1.46 20.85 38.82
CA ASP A 157 -0.89 21.50 37.63
C ASP A 157 0.55 22.03 37.81
N ASN A 158 1.34 21.42 38.69
CA ASN A 158 2.74 21.78 38.88
C ASN A 158 3.63 21.03 37.88
N TYR A 159 4.65 21.72 37.37
CA TYR A 159 5.73 21.11 36.60
C TYR A 159 6.94 20.92 37.52
N ILE A 160 7.31 19.68 37.82
CA ILE A 160 8.44 19.33 38.68
C ILE A 160 9.51 18.65 37.81
N TYR A 161 10.69 19.23 37.78
CA TYR A 161 11.86 18.68 37.12
C TYR A 161 12.95 18.37 38.14
N GLY A 162 13.30 17.09 38.23
CA GLY A 162 14.39 16.60 39.06
C GLY A 162 15.55 16.10 38.22
N SER A 163 16.77 16.47 38.59
CA SER A 163 17.97 15.87 37.98
C SER A 163 19.11 15.82 38.97
N GLY A 164 20.07 14.92 38.81
CA GLY A 164 21.27 14.92 39.63
C GLY A 164 21.84 13.55 39.91
N THR A 165 22.61 13.48 40.99
CA THR A 165 23.34 12.28 41.44
C THR A 165 23.17 12.06 42.95
N VAL A 166 22.08 12.57 43.56
CA VAL A 166 21.87 12.41 45.00
C VAL A 166 21.38 11.00 45.34
N PRO A 167 21.59 10.50 46.56
CA PRO A 167 21.17 9.13 46.91
C PRO A 167 19.68 8.88 46.70
N TYR A 168 18.82 9.79 47.16
CA TYR A 168 17.36 9.71 47.01
C TYR A 168 16.77 10.99 46.45
N PHE A 169 16.01 10.86 45.37
CA PHE A 169 15.30 11.98 44.77
C PHE A 169 13.80 11.69 44.70
N TYR A 170 12.98 12.64 45.19
CA TYR A 170 11.53 12.55 45.16
C TYR A 170 10.93 13.77 44.45
N GLY A 171 9.97 13.53 43.56
CA GLY A 171 9.19 14.62 42.96
C GLY A 171 8.24 15.24 43.99
N ILE A 172 7.34 14.41 44.51
CA ILE A 172 6.43 14.71 45.61
C ILE A 172 6.60 13.63 46.68
N TYR A 173 6.79 14.05 47.92
CA TYR A 173 6.87 13.15 49.07
C TYR A 173 5.89 13.57 50.16
N ILE A 174 5.11 12.64 50.69
CA ILE A 174 4.15 12.88 51.78
C ILE A 174 4.42 11.84 52.86
N THR A 175 4.68 12.29 54.08
CA THR A 175 5.06 11.39 55.16
C THR A 175 4.45 11.82 56.50
N PRO A 176 4.05 10.87 57.38
CA PRO A 176 3.58 11.18 58.72
C PRO A 176 4.72 11.60 59.64
N PHE A 177 5.99 11.42 59.24
CA PHE A 177 7.13 11.82 60.05
C PHE A 177 7.42 13.30 59.92
N ASP A 178 7.94 13.90 60.98
CA ASP A 178 8.50 15.25 60.89
C ASP A 178 9.82 15.26 60.09
N ALA A 179 10.39 16.45 59.85
CA ALA A 179 11.66 16.58 59.12
C ALA A 179 12.88 15.94 59.82
N TYR A 180 12.73 15.50 61.08
CA TYR A 180 13.74 14.83 61.89
C TYR A 180 13.47 13.33 62.06
N TRP A 181 12.49 12.78 61.34
CA TRP A 181 12.04 11.39 61.43
C TRP A 181 11.40 11.01 62.77
N SER A 182 10.87 11.98 63.51
CA SER A 182 10.06 11.72 64.70
C SER A 182 8.64 11.32 64.28
N GLU A 183 8.02 10.41 65.03
CA GLU A 183 6.60 10.05 64.85
C GLU A 183 5.72 11.29 64.91
N GLY A 184 4.96 11.57 63.84
CA GLY A 184 3.97 12.64 63.83
C GLY A 184 2.65 12.19 64.43
N ASP A 185 1.80 13.15 64.79
CA ASP A 185 0.57 12.94 65.56
C ASP A 185 -0.50 12.05 64.91
N ALA A 186 -0.60 12.03 63.58
CA ALA A 186 -1.57 11.24 62.80
C ALA A 186 -1.18 11.16 61.31
N ASN A 187 -1.86 10.28 60.57
CA ASN A 187 -1.71 10.11 59.13
C ASN A 187 -1.97 11.41 58.32
N PRO A 188 -1.16 11.71 57.29
CA PRO A 188 -1.55 12.65 56.25
C PRO A 188 -2.79 12.14 55.51
N GLN A 189 -3.76 13.01 55.21
CA GLN A 189 -5.05 12.55 54.67
C GLN A 189 -5.74 13.55 53.72
N ASN A 190 -6.66 13.06 52.88
CA ASN A 190 -7.49 13.85 51.98
C ASN A 190 -6.71 14.67 50.93
N TYR A 191 -5.57 14.18 50.46
CA TYR A 191 -4.79 14.86 49.44
C TYR A 191 -5.41 14.75 48.03
N ILE A 192 -5.31 15.82 47.23
CA ILE A 192 -5.55 15.77 45.79
C ILE A 192 -4.27 16.14 45.05
N ILE A 193 -3.68 15.17 44.35
CA ILE A 193 -2.50 15.35 43.51
C ILE A 193 -2.93 15.18 42.07
N SER A 194 -3.09 16.29 41.32
CA SER A 194 -3.72 16.24 39.99
C SER A 194 -3.09 17.12 38.92
N GLY A 195 -3.01 16.63 37.69
CA GLY A 195 -2.55 17.45 36.55
C GLY A 195 -1.07 17.79 36.57
N ASN A 196 -0.30 17.28 37.54
CA ASN A 196 1.11 17.59 37.66
C ASN A 196 1.92 16.86 36.58
N THR A 197 2.99 17.49 36.11
CA THR A 197 4.00 16.88 35.26
C THR A 197 5.30 16.74 36.04
N LEU A 198 5.72 15.51 36.31
CA LEU A 198 6.95 15.17 37.01
C LEU A 198 7.93 14.54 36.00
N LYS A 199 9.13 15.10 35.90
CA LYS A 199 10.22 14.58 35.08
C LYS A 199 11.48 14.47 35.93
N ILE A 200 11.87 13.27 36.31
CA ILE A 200 12.94 13.03 37.27
C ILE A 200 13.98 12.13 36.62
N ALA A 201 15.23 12.58 36.56
CA ALA A 201 16.35 11.81 36.05
C ALA A 201 17.51 11.87 37.04
N ASN A 202 17.58 10.91 37.95
CA ASN A 202 18.64 10.82 38.95
C ASN A 202 19.64 9.74 38.54
N ASP A 203 20.87 10.11 38.23
CA ASP A 203 21.95 9.19 37.87
C ASP A 203 22.62 8.61 39.13
N ASN A 204 21.80 8.08 40.03
CA ASN A 204 22.22 7.38 41.25
C ASN A 204 21.17 6.30 41.59
N ASP A 205 21.15 5.82 42.83
CA ASP A 205 20.49 4.59 43.21
C ASP A 205 18.96 4.68 43.27
N TYR A 206 18.37 5.81 43.65
CA TYR A 206 16.92 5.91 43.88
C TYR A 206 16.28 7.16 43.28
N ALA A 207 15.16 6.99 42.59
CA ALA A 207 14.27 8.08 42.21
C ALA A 207 12.80 7.66 42.31
N ALA A 208 11.95 8.55 42.83
CA ALA A 208 10.52 8.36 42.90
C ALA A 208 9.74 9.57 42.39
N GLY A 209 8.67 9.32 41.63
CA GLY A 209 7.73 10.34 41.18
C GLY A 209 6.93 10.90 42.35
N ILE A 210 5.95 10.12 42.80
CA ILE A 210 5.10 10.41 43.97
C ILE A 210 5.34 9.28 44.98
N SER A 211 5.81 9.64 46.17
CA SER A 211 5.97 8.70 47.27
C SER A 211 5.14 9.17 48.46
N MET A 212 4.42 8.25 49.06
CA MET A 212 3.52 8.52 50.17
C MET A 212 3.66 7.42 51.20
N ASP A 213 3.77 7.81 52.46
CA ASP A 213 3.82 6.87 53.58
C ASP A 213 2.53 7.02 54.37
N THR A 214 1.81 5.89 54.57
CA THR A 214 0.71 5.80 55.54
C THR A 214 -0.36 6.89 55.35
N VAL A 215 -0.75 7.17 54.10
CA VAL A 215 -1.75 8.21 53.78
C VAL A 215 -3.18 7.67 53.72
N LEU A 216 -4.16 8.52 54.04
CA LEU A 216 -5.59 8.18 53.98
C LEU A 216 -6.32 9.02 52.92
N ASP A 217 -7.35 8.44 52.29
CA ASP A 217 -8.34 9.16 51.47
C ASP A 217 -7.71 10.04 50.36
N THR A 218 -6.66 9.57 49.70
CA THR A 218 -5.85 10.36 48.76
C THR A 218 -6.18 10.06 47.30
N ILE A 219 -6.31 11.12 46.49
CA ILE A 219 -6.60 11.03 45.05
C ILE A 219 -5.41 11.52 44.23
N ILE A 220 -4.84 10.64 43.43
CA ILE A 220 -3.83 10.92 42.42
C ILE A 220 -4.48 10.79 41.04
N LYS A 221 -4.63 11.90 40.30
CA LYS A 221 -5.32 11.84 39.00
C LYS A 221 -4.73 12.70 37.89
N ASN A 222 -4.68 12.15 36.68
CA ASN A 222 -4.23 12.86 35.47
C ASN A 222 -2.82 13.45 35.60
N ASN A 223 -1.92 12.78 36.32
CA ASN A 223 -0.53 13.21 36.41
C ASN A 223 0.28 12.58 35.27
N LYS A 224 1.29 13.30 34.78
CA LYS A 224 2.29 12.78 33.85
C LYS A 224 3.60 12.60 34.59
N ILE A 225 4.07 11.37 34.73
CA ILE A 225 5.21 11.01 35.57
C ILE A 225 6.23 10.28 34.68
N ASP A 226 7.43 10.84 34.56
CA ASP A 226 8.56 10.25 33.84
C ASP A 226 9.75 10.19 34.80
N VAL A 227 10.14 8.98 35.21
CA VAL A 227 11.20 8.78 36.21
C VAL A 227 12.26 7.84 35.65
N LYS A 228 13.51 8.28 35.75
CA LYS A 228 14.69 7.47 35.43
C LYS A 228 15.65 7.47 36.61
N SER A 229 16.08 6.27 36.98
CA SER A 229 17.11 6.01 37.99
C SER A 229 18.14 5.02 37.46
N LYS A 230 19.32 4.97 38.06
CA LYS A 230 20.34 3.97 37.69
C LYS A 230 20.03 2.59 38.27
N LYS A 231 19.47 2.52 39.48
CA LYS A 231 19.10 1.24 40.12
C LYS A 231 17.59 1.11 40.32
N PHE A 232 17.04 1.77 41.34
CA PHE A 232 15.65 1.65 41.73
C PHE A 232 14.86 2.88 41.28
N ALA A 233 13.80 2.65 40.51
CA ALA A 233 12.94 3.71 40.02
C ALA A 233 11.48 3.39 40.34
N TYR A 234 10.78 4.38 40.89
CA TYR A 234 9.40 4.23 41.33
C TYR A 234 8.51 5.33 40.74
N GLY A 235 7.34 4.96 40.23
CA GLY A 235 6.37 5.92 39.72
C GLY A 235 5.52 6.52 40.82
N ILE A 236 4.62 5.70 41.36
CA ILE A 236 3.75 6.03 42.49
C ILE A 236 3.89 4.94 43.55
N ILE A 237 4.25 5.33 44.77
CA ILE A 237 4.40 4.41 45.89
C ILE A 237 3.46 4.82 47.00
N SER A 238 2.74 3.85 47.54
CA SER A 238 2.15 3.93 48.88
C SER A 238 2.82 2.91 49.78
N THR A 239 3.62 3.37 50.72
CA THR A 239 4.20 2.52 51.77
C THR A 239 3.39 2.62 53.05
N ASP A 240 3.64 1.69 53.97
CA ASP A 240 3.02 1.76 55.29
C ASP A 240 4.07 1.69 56.40
N SER A 241 4.36 2.87 56.92
CA SER A 241 5.23 3.07 58.08
C SER A 241 4.49 2.95 59.42
N TYR A 242 3.18 2.62 59.42
CA TYR A 242 2.39 2.47 60.65
C TYR A 242 2.96 1.40 61.61
N LEU A 243 3.69 0.42 61.09
CA LEU A 243 4.35 -0.61 61.90
C LEU A 243 5.37 -0.04 62.90
N TYR A 244 5.80 1.20 62.69
CA TYR A 244 6.79 1.88 63.52
C TYR A 244 6.18 2.87 64.52
N ALA A 245 4.87 3.15 64.48
CA ALA A 245 4.22 4.17 65.31
C ALA A 245 2.82 3.76 65.78
N SER A 246 2.51 3.98 67.06
CA SER A 246 1.27 3.47 67.68
C SER A 246 -0.01 4.24 67.33
N ASN A 247 0.13 5.42 66.73
CA ASN A 247 -0.92 6.40 66.43
C ASN A 247 -1.22 6.52 64.93
N LEU A 248 -0.64 5.67 64.11
CA LEU A 248 -0.87 5.61 62.67
C LEU A 248 -1.77 4.43 62.31
N GLU A 249 -2.67 4.66 61.36
CA GLU A 249 -3.50 3.62 60.75
C GLU A 249 -2.90 3.18 59.41
N PRO A 250 -3.17 1.97 58.89
CA PRO A 250 -2.69 1.56 57.58
C PRO A 250 -3.13 2.50 56.45
N ALA A 251 -2.33 2.60 55.39
CA ALA A 251 -2.70 3.38 54.21
C ALA A 251 -4.06 2.89 53.64
N GLU A 252 -5.04 3.78 53.50
CA GLU A 252 -6.42 3.41 53.16
C GLU A 252 -7.04 4.35 52.12
N ASN A 253 -7.84 3.78 51.22
CA ASN A 253 -8.70 4.51 50.28
C ASN A 253 -7.93 5.45 49.35
N ILE A 254 -6.90 4.91 48.70
CA ILE A 254 -6.08 5.63 47.72
C ILE A 254 -6.62 5.37 46.31
N THR A 255 -6.84 6.44 45.53
CA THR A 255 -7.28 6.35 44.13
C THR A 255 -6.21 6.91 43.19
N ILE A 256 -5.72 6.09 42.28
CA ILE A 256 -4.79 6.44 41.21
C ILE A 256 -5.52 6.30 39.88
N SER A 257 -5.79 7.41 39.17
CA SER A 257 -6.58 7.36 37.94
C SER A 257 -6.13 8.29 36.82
N GLY A 258 -6.32 7.88 35.56
CA GLY A 258 -6.07 8.73 34.39
C GLY A 258 -4.61 9.19 34.21
N SER A 259 -3.67 8.63 34.96
CA SER A 259 -2.27 9.08 34.96
C SER A 259 -1.44 8.35 33.90
N ASP A 260 -0.44 9.05 33.36
CA ASP A 260 0.54 8.54 32.40
C ASP A 260 1.90 8.42 33.10
N VAL A 261 2.32 7.19 33.38
CA VAL A 261 3.49 6.88 34.22
C VAL A 261 4.48 6.06 33.40
N LYS A 262 5.67 6.62 33.17
CA LYS A 262 6.78 5.98 32.46
C LYS A 262 8.01 5.91 33.35
N ILE A 263 8.55 4.71 33.57
CA ILE A 263 9.64 4.48 34.50
C ILE A 263 10.75 3.64 33.87
N GLU A 264 12.00 4.02 34.09
CA GLU A 264 13.21 3.33 33.62
C GLU A 264 14.25 3.18 34.75
N GLY A 265 14.80 1.98 34.92
CA GLY A 265 15.86 1.67 35.89
C GLY A 265 16.27 0.19 35.84
N SER A 266 17.17 -0.27 36.72
CA SER A 266 17.47 -1.71 36.84
C SER A 266 16.31 -2.47 37.49
N MET A 267 15.72 -1.93 38.56
CA MET A 267 14.49 -2.44 39.16
C MET A 267 13.43 -1.35 39.16
N VAL A 268 12.27 -1.65 38.58
CA VAL A 268 11.20 -0.69 38.34
C VAL A 268 9.91 -1.12 39.01
N TYR A 269 9.28 -0.18 39.72
CA TYR A 269 7.92 -0.31 40.24
C TYR A 269 7.09 0.86 39.73
N VAL A 270 6.28 0.64 38.69
CA VAL A 270 5.50 1.74 38.11
C VAL A 270 4.45 2.22 39.11
N ILE A 271 3.73 1.28 39.72
CA ILE A 271 2.93 1.51 40.92
C ILE A 271 3.26 0.43 41.96
N GLU A 272 3.44 0.86 43.19
CA GLU A 272 3.64 -0.03 44.34
C GLU A 272 2.68 0.31 45.47
N SER A 273 2.14 -0.74 46.10
CA SER A 273 1.36 -0.66 47.32
C SER A 273 1.85 -1.69 48.34
N PHE A 274 2.34 -1.21 49.47
CA PHE A 274 2.76 -2.02 50.60
C PHE A 274 1.76 -1.82 51.76
N LEU A 275 1.11 -2.90 52.20
CA LEU A 275 0.12 -2.96 53.30
C LEU A 275 -1.15 -2.09 53.13
N GLY A 276 -1.40 -1.54 51.93
CA GLY A 276 -2.56 -0.68 51.68
C GLY A 276 -3.93 -1.38 51.69
N THR A 277 -4.99 -0.63 51.99
CA THR A 277 -6.38 -1.10 51.94
C THR A 277 -7.24 -0.22 51.02
N LYS A 278 -8.19 -0.84 50.28
CA LYS A 278 -9.12 -0.14 49.35
C LYS A 278 -8.41 0.70 48.27
N LEU A 279 -7.36 0.15 47.67
CA LEU A 279 -6.63 0.80 46.58
C LEU A 279 -7.43 0.74 45.26
N THR A 280 -7.56 1.85 44.55
CA THR A 280 -8.15 1.90 43.20
C THR A 280 -7.11 2.38 42.20
N ILE A 281 -6.78 1.56 41.20
CA ILE A 281 -5.91 1.90 40.08
C ILE A 281 -6.74 1.79 38.81
N ASP A 282 -7.23 2.91 38.28
CA ASP A 282 -8.18 2.92 37.16
C ASP A 282 -7.75 3.80 35.97
N ASN A 283 -7.87 3.26 34.76
CA ASN A 283 -7.70 4.03 33.52
C ASN A 283 -6.34 4.76 33.41
N ASN A 284 -5.25 4.13 33.88
CA ASN A 284 -3.90 4.67 33.77
C ASN A 284 -3.16 4.09 32.55
N ASN A 285 -2.15 4.82 32.06
CA ASN A 285 -1.16 4.33 31.13
C ASN A 285 0.17 4.11 31.88
N LEU A 286 0.58 2.85 32.03
CA LEU A 286 1.69 2.43 32.87
C LEU A 286 2.76 1.77 31.97
N ASN A 287 3.96 2.32 31.95
CA ASN A 287 5.08 1.83 31.15
C ASN A 287 6.33 1.69 32.02
N GLY A 288 6.81 0.45 32.20
CA GLY A 288 8.02 0.14 32.95
C GLY A 288 9.05 -0.59 32.09
N ILE A 289 10.32 -0.17 32.19
CA ILE A 289 11.44 -0.80 31.49
C ILE A 289 12.60 -0.99 32.46
N GLY A 290 13.05 -2.22 32.65
CA GLY A 290 14.20 -2.54 33.49
C GLY A 290 14.62 -4.00 33.41
N ASP A 291 15.73 -4.35 34.07
CA ASP A 291 16.12 -5.75 34.25
C ASP A 291 15.05 -6.50 35.08
N GLY A 292 14.53 -5.81 36.09
CA GLY A 292 13.37 -6.19 36.90
C GLY A 292 12.28 -5.14 36.76
N VAL A 293 11.05 -5.56 36.52
CA VAL A 293 9.92 -4.66 36.32
C VAL A 293 8.62 -5.20 36.87
N TYR A 294 7.96 -4.35 37.65
CA TYR A 294 6.54 -4.47 37.97
C TYR A 294 5.75 -3.28 37.46
N GLY A 295 4.71 -3.56 36.68
CA GLY A 295 3.73 -2.54 36.32
C GLY A 295 2.91 -2.12 37.53
N ILE A 296 2.39 -3.09 38.26
CA ILE A 296 1.72 -2.90 39.55
C ILE A 296 2.20 -3.98 40.50
N ALA A 297 2.74 -3.59 41.65
CA ALA A 297 3.14 -4.50 42.70
C ALA A 297 2.35 -4.24 43.97
N THR A 298 1.81 -5.32 44.57
CA THR A 298 1.13 -5.24 45.86
C THR A 298 1.72 -6.23 46.85
N TYR A 299 1.76 -5.83 48.12
CA TYR A 299 2.23 -6.65 49.23
C TYR A 299 1.28 -6.47 50.43
N TYR A 300 0.69 -7.55 50.95
CA TYR A 300 -0.38 -7.51 51.98
C TYR A 300 -1.51 -6.50 51.70
N THR A 301 -1.84 -6.26 50.43
CA THR A 301 -2.87 -5.27 50.08
C THR A 301 -4.27 -5.90 50.13
N GLU A 302 -5.24 -5.22 50.75
CA GLU A 302 -6.63 -5.70 50.89
C GLU A 302 -7.60 -4.85 50.07
N GLY A 303 -8.47 -5.50 49.27
CA GLY A 303 -9.60 -4.81 48.63
C GLY A 303 -9.21 -3.89 47.47
N ALA A 304 -8.20 -4.24 46.67
CA ALA A 304 -7.77 -3.40 45.54
C ALA A 304 -8.58 -3.65 44.25
N ASN A 305 -8.86 -2.56 43.52
CA ASN A 305 -9.47 -2.58 42.20
C ASN A 305 -8.46 -2.07 41.15
N ILE A 306 -8.02 -2.94 40.25
CA ILE A 306 -7.09 -2.65 39.16
C ILE A 306 -7.86 -2.77 37.85
N THR A 307 -8.34 -1.65 37.31
CA THR A 307 -9.28 -1.66 36.19
C THR A 307 -8.90 -0.73 35.04
N ASN A 308 -9.24 -1.13 33.81
CA ASN A 308 -9.13 -0.28 32.61
C ASN A 308 -7.72 0.29 32.32
N ASN A 309 -6.65 -0.26 32.90
CA ASN A 309 -5.30 0.26 32.71
C ASN A 309 -4.69 -0.29 31.42
N ASN A 310 -3.86 0.52 30.77
CA ASN A 310 -2.94 0.10 29.73
C ASN A 310 -1.58 -0.12 30.38
N ILE A 311 -1.12 -1.37 30.46
CA ILE A 311 0.11 -1.75 31.17
C ILE A 311 1.09 -2.30 30.15
N THR A 312 2.27 -1.70 30.04
CA THR A 312 3.39 -2.19 29.23
C THR A 312 4.60 -2.40 30.12
N THR A 313 5.15 -3.61 30.14
CA THR A 313 6.36 -3.93 30.92
C THR A 313 7.39 -4.64 30.05
N LEU A 314 8.64 -4.19 30.11
CA LEU A 314 9.79 -4.81 29.47
C LEU A 314 10.81 -5.17 30.54
N GLY A 315 10.85 -6.45 30.92
CA GLY A 315 11.77 -7.02 31.89
C GLY A 315 13.02 -7.60 31.22
N GLY A 316 14.13 -7.62 31.93
CA GLY A 316 15.38 -8.21 31.47
C GLY A 316 15.85 -9.38 32.34
N ASP A 317 17.15 -9.52 32.47
CA ASP A 317 17.77 -10.52 33.32
C ASP A 317 17.83 -10.03 34.76
N ILE A 318 16.91 -10.50 35.61
CA ILE A 318 16.86 -10.14 37.03
C ILE A 318 18.12 -10.51 37.82
N SER A 319 18.96 -11.42 37.31
CA SER A 319 20.23 -11.79 37.97
C SER A 319 21.29 -10.70 37.87
N SER A 320 21.12 -9.73 36.95
CA SER A 320 21.96 -8.53 36.85
C SER A 320 21.68 -7.53 37.98
N ILE A 321 20.51 -7.65 38.63
CA ILE A 321 20.13 -6.82 39.75
C ILE A 321 20.86 -7.33 40.99
N GLY A 322 21.66 -6.45 41.61
CA GLY A 322 22.31 -6.74 42.88
C GLY A 322 21.31 -6.87 44.04
N TYR A 323 21.80 -6.65 45.26
CA TYR A 323 20.93 -6.66 46.45
C TYR A 323 19.78 -5.64 46.30
N ASN A 324 18.54 -6.14 46.39
CA ASN A 324 17.33 -5.34 46.45
C ASN A 324 16.86 -5.25 47.92
N PRO A 325 16.90 -4.05 48.54
CA PRO A 325 16.46 -3.87 49.92
C PRO A 325 14.94 -3.83 50.09
N ASP A 326 14.18 -3.80 49.00
CA ASP A 326 12.72 -3.69 49.02
C ASP A 326 12.05 -4.96 49.57
N SER A 327 10.89 -4.78 50.22
CA SER A 327 10.10 -5.91 50.71
C SER A 327 9.50 -6.73 49.56
N ILE A 328 9.23 -6.09 48.43
CA ILE A 328 8.88 -6.75 47.17
C ILE A 328 10.19 -7.01 46.42
N ALA A 329 10.70 -8.24 46.52
CA ALA A 329 11.94 -8.63 45.86
C ALA A 329 11.90 -8.44 44.33
N SER A 330 13.09 -8.46 43.71
CA SER A 330 13.22 -8.30 42.26
C SER A 330 12.48 -9.38 41.47
N GLY A 331 11.83 -8.99 40.39
CA GLY A 331 11.16 -9.90 39.48
C GLY A 331 10.51 -9.17 38.31
N ASN A 332 9.79 -9.93 37.47
CA ASN A 332 9.23 -9.46 36.22
C ASN A 332 7.76 -9.86 36.10
N ALA A 333 6.84 -8.90 36.19
CA ALA A 333 5.42 -9.11 35.90
C ALA A 333 4.67 -7.78 35.67
N PRO A 334 3.71 -7.70 34.74
CA PRO A 334 2.78 -6.58 34.64
C PRO A 334 2.05 -6.30 35.94
N ILE A 335 1.56 -7.36 36.60
CA ILE A 335 0.91 -7.29 37.90
C ILE A 335 1.46 -8.40 38.79
N THR A 336 1.94 -8.04 39.98
CA THR A 336 2.36 -9.01 41.01
C THR A 336 1.61 -8.77 42.31
N LEU A 337 1.05 -9.84 42.89
CA LEU A 337 0.33 -9.83 44.15
C LEU A 337 1.03 -10.77 45.14
N LEU A 338 1.64 -10.19 46.17
CA LEU A 338 2.46 -10.93 47.14
C LEU A 338 1.86 -10.91 48.56
N ALA A 339 2.40 -11.80 49.39
CA ALA A 339 2.21 -11.86 50.84
C ALA A 339 0.75 -11.65 51.29
N ASN A 340 -0.14 -12.60 50.99
CA ASN A 340 -1.56 -12.59 51.38
C ASN A 340 -2.35 -11.35 50.93
N SER A 341 -1.96 -10.67 49.84
CA SER A 341 -2.84 -9.69 49.20
C SER A 341 -4.19 -10.33 48.89
N ASN A 342 -5.30 -9.70 49.28
CA ASN A 342 -6.61 -10.35 49.32
C ASN A 342 -7.75 -9.46 48.81
N ASN A 343 -8.80 -10.11 48.28
CA ASN A 343 -9.99 -9.47 47.71
C ASN A 343 -9.64 -8.46 46.60
N ILE A 344 -8.91 -8.92 45.57
CA ILE A 344 -8.39 -8.08 44.50
C ILE A 344 -9.21 -8.29 43.21
N LEU A 345 -9.70 -7.22 42.60
CA LEU A 345 -10.34 -7.23 41.29
C LEU A 345 -9.37 -6.72 40.22
N ILE A 346 -9.11 -7.52 39.19
CA ILE A 346 -8.32 -7.15 38.01
C ILE A 346 -9.18 -7.29 36.77
N SER A 347 -9.70 -6.19 36.21
CA SER A 347 -10.57 -6.29 35.04
C SER A 347 -10.40 -5.23 33.97
N ASN A 348 -10.68 -5.60 32.72
CA ASN A 348 -10.63 -4.71 31.54
C ASN A 348 -9.26 -4.05 31.29
N ASN A 349 -8.16 -4.60 31.81
CA ASN A 349 -6.82 -4.08 31.56
C ASN A 349 -6.32 -4.56 30.19
N LYS A 350 -5.55 -3.71 29.50
CA LYS A 350 -4.80 -4.08 28.29
C LYS A 350 -3.34 -4.20 28.66
N ILE A 351 -2.81 -5.41 28.58
CA ILE A 351 -1.48 -5.73 29.07
C ILE A 351 -0.58 -6.15 27.91
N LYS A 352 0.59 -5.52 27.82
CA LYS A 352 1.68 -5.89 26.91
C LYS A 352 2.92 -6.21 27.74
N SER A 353 3.47 -7.40 27.58
CA SER A 353 4.64 -7.80 28.38
C SER A 353 5.55 -8.73 27.62
N ASN A 354 6.85 -8.63 27.87
CA ASN A 354 7.81 -9.67 27.50
C ASN A 354 7.95 -10.78 28.55
N THR A 355 7.03 -10.84 29.51
CA THR A 355 7.03 -11.87 30.55
C THR A 355 5.96 -12.91 30.27
N TYR A 356 6.26 -14.18 30.55
CA TYR A 356 5.29 -15.27 30.52
C TYR A 356 4.21 -15.10 31.60
N ASN A 357 4.62 -14.75 32.82
CA ASN A 357 3.70 -14.51 33.93
C ASN A 357 3.16 -13.08 33.88
N ILE A 358 1.89 -12.96 33.49
CA ILE A 358 1.21 -11.66 33.35
C ILE A 358 0.65 -11.16 34.68
N VAL A 359 0.03 -12.05 35.45
CA VAL A 359 -0.47 -11.79 36.80
C VAL A 359 0.10 -12.85 37.72
N ASN A 360 1.01 -12.47 38.61
CA ASN A 360 1.54 -13.36 39.62
C ASN A 360 0.65 -13.33 40.88
N THR A 361 0.10 -14.48 41.25
CA THR A 361 -0.80 -14.64 42.41
C THR A 361 -0.30 -15.67 43.43
N THR A 362 0.98 -16.05 43.41
CA THR A 362 1.53 -17.19 44.19
C THR A 362 1.24 -17.15 45.69
N GLN A 363 0.89 -15.99 46.27
CA GLN A 363 0.53 -15.84 47.68
C GLN A 363 -0.70 -14.95 47.90
N ALA A 364 -1.55 -14.77 46.88
CA ALA A 364 -2.75 -13.92 46.98
C ALA A 364 -4.02 -14.75 47.22
N GLN A 365 -5.04 -14.14 47.82
CA GLN A 365 -6.33 -14.75 48.13
C GLN A 365 -7.47 -13.96 47.46
N GLN A 366 -8.55 -14.65 47.07
CA GLN A 366 -9.75 -14.01 46.49
C GLN A 366 -9.44 -13.02 45.35
N VAL A 367 -8.68 -13.46 44.36
CA VAL A 367 -8.33 -12.66 43.17
C VAL A 367 -9.33 -12.94 42.04
N ASN A 368 -10.07 -11.92 41.62
CA ASN A 368 -11.03 -12.00 40.50
C ASN A 368 -10.44 -11.35 39.25
N GLN A 369 -10.23 -12.15 38.20
CA GLN A 369 -9.70 -11.67 36.92
C GLN A 369 -10.76 -11.81 35.80
N SER A 370 -11.03 -10.73 35.06
CA SER A 370 -12.00 -10.78 33.95
C SER A 370 -11.71 -9.77 32.85
N ASN A 371 -11.99 -10.11 31.58
CA ASN A 371 -11.91 -9.21 30.43
C ASN A 371 -10.55 -8.51 30.20
N ASN A 372 -9.46 -9.02 30.78
CA ASN A 372 -8.12 -8.48 30.51
C ASN A 372 -7.64 -8.98 29.13
N THR A 373 -7.12 -8.09 28.31
CA THR A 373 -6.52 -8.45 27.01
C THR A 373 -5.01 -8.48 27.16
N VAL A 374 -4.38 -9.55 26.70
CA VAL A 374 -2.94 -9.75 26.79
C VAL A 374 -2.33 -9.80 25.39
N SER A 375 -1.21 -9.12 25.21
CA SER A 375 -0.32 -9.29 24.06
C SER A 375 1.11 -9.53 24.55
N TYR A 376 1.82 -10.43 23.90
CA TYR A 376 3.17 -10.80 24.32
C TYR A 376 4.20 -10.07 23.47
N ILE A 377 5.27 -9.61 24.11
CA ILE A 377 6.42 -8.98 23.46
C ILE A 377 7.54 -10.01 23.43
N ILE A 378 8.02 -10.34 22.24
CA ILE A 378 9.06 -11.34 22.03
C ILE A 378 10.36 -10.61 21.71
N ASP A 379 11.33 -10.70 22.61
CA ASP A 379 12.69 -10.19 22.48
C ASP A 379 13.71 -11.26 22.87
N ASP A 380 15.01 -10.97 22.77
CA ASP A 380 16.07 -11.92 23.09
C ASP A 380 16.02 -12.45 24.54
N ASN A 381 15.51 -11.66 25.49
CA ASN A 381 15.39 -12.07 26.89
C ASN A 381 14.16 -12.96 27.12
N SER A 382 13.07 -12.72 26.38
CA SER A 382 11.82 -13.41 26.57
C SER A 382 11.60 -14.61 25.67
N TYR A 383 12.34 -14.71 24.56
CA TYR A 383 12.15 -15.72 23.52
C TYR A 383 12.01 -17.14 24.09
N SER A 384 12.93 -17.56 24.95
CA SER A 384 12.97 -18.92 25.53
C SER A 384 11.82 -19.23 26.50
N SER A 385 11.03 -18.22 26.87
CA SER A 385 9.79 -18.41 27.65
C SER A 385 8.60 -18.80 26.77
N PHE A 386 8.69 -18.60 25.46
CA PHE A 386 7.59 -18.82 24.52
C PHE A 386 7.93 -19.85 23.43
N PHE A 387 9.19 -19.92 23.01
CA PHE A 387 9.67 -20.74 21.91
C PHE A 387 10.83 -21.63 22.34
N ASP A 388 10.97 -22.78 21.67
CA ASP A 388 12.18 -23.60 21.75
C ASP A 388 13.29 -23.08 20.81
N ASP A 389 14.46 -23.73 20.84
CA ASP A 389 15.62 -23.35 20.02
C ASP A 389 15.37 -23.48 18.50
N ASP A 390 14.41 -24.33 18.10
CA ASP A 390 14.01 -24.52 16.71
C ASP A 390 12.95 -23.49 16.25
N GLY A 391 12.41 -22.70 17.18
CA GLY A 391 11.39 -21.68 16.93
C GLY A 391 9.96 -22.15 17.10
N ASN A 392 9.72 -23.37 17.55
CA ASN A 392 8.36 -23.84 17.82
C ASN A 392 7.84 -23.27 19.13
N LEU A 393 6.54 -22.98 19.19
CA LEU A 393 5.91 -22.59 20.45
C LEU A 393 6.02 -23.72 21.48
N LEU A 394 6.43 -23.38 22.70
CA LEU A 394 6.48 -24.33 23.80
C LEU A 394 5.06 -24.88 24.10
N PRO A 395 4.92 -26.15 24.54
CA PRO A 395 3.63 -26.70 24.94
C PRO A 395 2.94 -25.91 26.07
N THR A 396 3.74 -25.24 26.90
CA THR A 396 3.28 -24.37 27.99
C THR A 396 3.01 -22.93 27.53
N SER A 397 3.35 -22.56 26.29
CA SER A 397 3.21 -21.18 25.81
C SER A 397 1.75 -20.71 25.88
N PRO A 398 1.47 -19.51 26.42
CA PRO A 398 0.12 -18.99 26.56
C PRO A 398 -0.41 -18.35 25.26
N ILE A 399 0.38 -18.38 24.18
CA ILE A 399 0.04 -17.84 22.88
C ILE A 399 -0.96 -18.79 22.19
N THR A 400 -2.22 -18.37 22.09
CA THR A 400 -3.30 -19.15 21.47
C THR A 400 -3.63 -18.65 20.07
N THR A 401 -4.49 -19.39 19.34
CA THR A 401 -4.97 -18.97 18.02
C THR A 401 -5.69 -17.62 18.09
N GLY A 402 -5.38 -16.71 17.17
CA GLY A 402 -5.85 -15.33 17.14
C GLY A 402 -5.10 -14.36 18.06
N ALA A 403 -4.13 -14.83 18.85
CA ALA A 403 -3.34 -13.97 19.74
C ALA A 403 -2.54 -12.91 18.96
N THR A 404 -2.25 -11.81 19.64
CA THR A 404 -1.37 -10.75 19.14
C THR A 404 -0.01 -10.88 19.81
N ILE A 405 1.04 -10.95 19.01
CA ILE A 405 2.43 -10.88 19.47
C ILE A 405 3.12 -9.68 18.83
N PHE A 406 3.99 -9.04 19.62
CA PHE A 406 4.83 -7.94 19.20
C PHE A 406 6.27 -8.42 19.19
N ILE A 407 6.98 -8.26 18.08
CA ILE A 407 8.38 -8.62 17.95
C ILE A 407 9.23 -7.38 18.24
N ALA A 408 10.06 -7.45 19.28
CA ALA A 408 11.07 -6.45 19.58
C ALA A 408 12.42 -6.89 18.99
N ASN A 409 13.55 -6.51 19.60
CA ASN A 409 14.86 -6.95 19.09
C ASN A 409 15.05 -8.46 19.29
N LEU A 410 15.30 -9.18 18.20
CA LEU A 410 15.59 -10.61 18.18
C LEU A 410 16.83 -10.90 17.34
N SER A 411 17.73 -11.72 17.86
CA SER A 411 19.03 -12.00 17.26
C SER A 411 19.27 -13.52 17.16
N ASN A 412 19.43 -14.03 15.94
CA ASN A 412 19.65 -15.47 15.67
C ASN A 412 18.53 -16.34 16.27
N ARG A 413 17.29 -15.94 16.01
CA ARG A 413 16.07 -16.61 16.51
C ARG A 413 15.09 -16.84 15.37
N ASN A 414 14.56 -18.04 15.29
CA ASN A 414 13.54 -18.41 14.31
C ASN A 414 12.17 -18.46 15.01
N ILE A 415 11.09 -18.18 14.28
CA ILE A 415 9.73 -18.29 14.80
C ILE A 415 8.93 -19.16 13.85
N VAL A 416 8.37 -20.25 14.37
CA VAL A 416 7.41 -21.10 13.68
C VAL A 416 6.01 -20.74 14.15
N VAL A 417 5.21 -20.21 13.23
CA VAL A 417 3.81 -19.87 13.42
C VAL A 417 2.96 -21.09 13.02
N ASP A 418 2.57 -21.88 14.02
CA ASP A 418 1.80 -23.12 13.91
C ASP A 418 0.30 -22.94 14.20
N ARG A 419 -0.16 -21.70 14.31
CA ARG A 419 -1.55 -21.31 14.56
C ARG A 419 -1.76 -19.91 14.03
N LYS A 420 -2.99 -19.53 13.68
CA LYS A 420 -3.29 -18.16 13.25
C LYS A 420 -2.82 -17.14 14.31
N LEU A 421 -1.98 -16.18 13.94
CA LEU A 421 -1.51 -15.09 14.81
C LEU A 421 -1.63 -13.72 14.14
N ASN A 422 -1.59 -12.67 14.96
CA ASN A 422 -1.30 -11.30 14.50
C ASN A 422 0.09 -10.91 15.01
N VAL A 423 1.04 -10.76 14.11
CA VAL A 423 2.45 -10.49 14.39
C VAL A 423 2.77 -9.06 13.96
N TYR A 424 3.16 -8.22 14.91
CA TYR A 424 3.52 -6.82 14.66
C TYR A 424 4.94 -6.53 15.13
N SER A 425 5.57 -5.50 14.58
CA SER A 425 6.75 -4.92 15.25
C SER A 425 6.32 -4.23 16.54
N PHE A 426 7.08 -4.37 17.62
CA PHE A 426 6.83 -3.66 18.87
C PHE A 426 7.04 -2.14 18.69
N ASP A 427 8.11 -1.76 18.01
CA ASP A 427 8.41 -0.39 17.55
C ASP A 427 9.09 -0.38 16.17
N ASN A 428 9.21 0.80 15.54
CA ASN A 428 9.78 0.94 14.19
C ASN A 428 11.32 0.78 14.12
N ASN A 429 12.00 0.80 15.26
CA ASN A 429 13.46 0.65 15.38
C ASN A 429 13.87 -0.79 15.65
N ASN A 430 12.95 -1.65 16.09
CA ASN A 430 13.22 -3.05 16.36
C ASN A 430 13.63 -3.80 15.10
N LYS A 431 14.45 -4.82 15.32
CA LYS A 431 15.08 -5.61 14.25
C LYS A 431 15.03 -7.09 14.59
N ILE A 432 14.82 -7.89 13.56
CA ILE A 432 15.08 -9.31 13.56
C ILE A 432 16.39 -9.52 12.82
N SER A 433 17.47 -9.76 13.54
CA SER A 433 18.82 -9.95 13.02
C SER A 433 19.14 -11.43 12.87
N ASN A 434 19.42 -11.88 11.65
CA ASN A 434 19.72 -13.29 11.32
C ASN A 434 18.67 -14.28 11.85
N GLY A 435 17.41 -13.85 11.86
CA GLY A 435 16.26 -14.65 12.26
C GLY A 435 15.25 -14.78 11.13
N SER A 436 14.35 -15.76 11.26
CA SER A 436 13.30 -16.01 10.26
C SER A 436 11.94 -16.25 10.90
N ILE A 437 10.87 -16.05 10.13
CA ILE A 437 9.51 -16.46 10.49
C ILE A 437 8.98 -17.41 9.43
N LYS A 438 8.55 -18.59 9.88
CA LYS A 438 7.89 -19.61 9.06
C LYS A 438 6.42 -19.74 9.49
N ILE A 439 5.50 -19.58 8.56
CA ILE A 439 4.08 -19.89 8.76
C ILE A 439 3.82 -21.29 8.20
N THR A 440 3.30 -22.19 9.03
CA THR A 440 2.89 -23.55 8.61
C THR A 440 1.42 -23.58 8.19
N GLU A 441 0.94 -24.74 7.74
CA GLU A 441 -0.46 -24.97 7.37
C GLU A 441 -1.44 -24.52 8.46
N ASP A 442 -1.22 -24.95 9.71
CA ASP A 442 -2.04 -24.58 10.87
C ASP A 442 -1.96 -23.08 11.21
N GLY A 443 -0.91 -22.41 10.73
CA GLY A 443 -0.71 -20.96 10.79
C GLY A 443 -1.59 -20.13 9.85
N SER A 444 -2.43 -20.76 9.02
CA SER A 444 -3.25 -20.06 8.00
C SER A 444 -4.09 -18.90 8.58
N GLY A 445 -4.18 -17.82 7.81
CA GLY A 445 -4.87 -16.59 8.22
C GLY A 445 -4.04 -15.65 9.10
N THR A 446 -2.73 -15.87 9.19
CA THR A 446 -1.80 -15.04 9.97
C THR A 446 -1.57 -13.69 9.28
N LEU A 447 -1.46 -12.65 10.09
CA LEU A 447 -1.01 -11.31 9.68
C LEU A 447 0.42 -11.08 10.17
N ILE A 448 1.33 -10.69 9.27
CA ILE A 448 2.67 -10.20 9.59
C ILE A 448 2.78 -8.76 9.11
N ASN A 449 2.91 -7.81 10.04
CA ASN A 449 2.87 -6.39 9.76
C ASN A 449 4.06 -5.63 10.36
N GLY A 450 4.74 -4.83 9.53
CA GLY A 450 5.67 -3.79 9.98
C GLY A 450 7.02 -4.28 10.51
N LEU A 451 7.40 -5.54 10.30
CA LEU A 451 8.66 -6.11 10.79
C LEU A 451 9.86 -5.62 9.97
N ASN A 452 11.03 -5.59 10.60
CA ASN A 452 12.29 -5.17 9.98
C ASN A 452 13.37 -6.27 10.12
N PHE A 453 13.60 -6.99 9.03
CA PHE A 453 14.57 -8.08 8.94
C PHE A 453 15.92 -7.57 8.42
N ILE A 454 17.00 -8.01 9.07
CA ILE A 454 18.38 -7.85 8.61
C ILE A 454 19.04 -9.21 8.69
N SER A 455 19.36 -9.83 7.56
CA SER A 455 19.89 -11.20 7.54
C SER A 455 20.88 -11.41 6.39
N ASP A 456 21.59 -12.53 6.41
CA ASP A 456 22.33 -13.09 5.27
C ASP A 456 21.61 -14.33 4.68
N SER A 457 20.42 -14.65 5.17
CA SER A 457 19.68 -15.89 4.91
C SER A 457 18.19 -15.61 4.64
N ASN A 458 17.39 -16.63 4.31
CA ASN A 458 15.95 -16.49 4.06
C ASN A 458 15.19 -16.09 5.33
N VAL A 459 14.27 -15.13 5.24
CA VAL A 459 13.64 -14.54 6.45
C VAL A 459 12.15 -14.79 6.61
N LEU A 460 11.38 -14.89 5.51
CA LEU A 460 9.94 -15.13 5.57
C LEU A 460 9.56 -16.34 4.72
N ILE A 461 8.88 -17.31 5.32
CA ILE A 461 8.50 -18.56 4.67
C ILE A 461 7.01 -18.84 4.93
N ILE A 462 6.23 -19.03 3.88
CA ILE A 462 4.85 -19.51 3.92
C ILE A 462 4.85 -20.94 3.37
N ASP A 463 4.49 -21.92 4.19
CA ASP A 463 4.60 -23.35 3.86
C ASP A 463 3.23 -24.03 3.98
N SER A 464 2.62 -24.32 2.83
CA SER A 464 1.26 -24.87 2.71
C SER A 464 0.20 -24.09 3.51
N SER A 465 0.35 -22.77 3.58
CA SER A 465 -0.48 -21.91 4.41
C SER A 465 -1.28 -20.93 3.56
N ASN A 466 -2.53 -20.68 3.95
CA ASN A 466 -3.51 -19.96 3.15
C ASN A 466 -3.98 -18.68 3.86
N ASP A 467 -4.52 -17.75 3.07
CA ASP A 467 -5.22 -16.56 3.57
C ASP A 467 -4.36 -15.64 4.46
N ASN A 468 -3.03 -15.71 4.34
CA ASN A 468 -2.10 -14.88 5.12
C ASN A 468 -1.94 -13.49 4.49
N ILE A 469 -1.64 -12.50 5.34
CA ILE A 469 -1.34 -11.13 4.91
C ILE A 469 0.05 -10.77 5.43
N ILE A 470 0.96 -10.45 4.51
CA ILE A 470 2.32 -10.01 4.79
C ILE A 470 2.46 -8.58 4.28
N GLU A 471 2.48 -7.60 5.18
CA GLU A 471 2.44 -6.20 4.79
C GLU A 471 3.35 -5.25 5.55
N TYR A 472 3.80 -4.19 4.85
CA TYR A 472 4.64 -3.12 5.40
C TYR A 472 5.96 -3.59 6.04
N ASN A 473 6.43 -4.79 5.69
CA ASN A 473 7.68 -5.31 6.21
C ASN A 473 8.87 -4.74 5.43
N LYS A 474 9.98 -4.52 6.14
CA LYS A 474 11.28 -4.19 5.57
C LYS A 474 12.16 -5.42 5.64
N ILE A 475 12.61 -5.92 4.49
CA ILE A 475 13.47 -7.09 4.37
C ILE A 475 14.80 -6.64 3.76
N ASN A 476 15.88 -6.83 4.50
CA ASN A 476 17.23 -6.54 4.04
C ASN A 476 18.10 -7.79 4.16
N ILE A 477 18.39 -8.43 3.03
CA ILE A 477 19.31 -9.57 2.97
C ILE A 477 20.63 -9.11 2.37
N LEU A 478 21.71 -9.20 3.14
CA LEU A 478 23.07 -8.86 2.73
C LEU A 478 23.94 -10.11 2.86
N ASN A 479 24.30 -10.74 1.75
CA ASN A 479 25.10 -11.95 1.75
C ASN A 479 26.41 -11.75 0.97
N ASN A 480 27.53 -12.09 1.59
CA ASN A 480 28.88 -11.92 1.03
C ASN A 480 29.48 -13.24 0.50
N TYR A 481 28.67 -14.27 0.27
CA TYR A 481 29.13 -15.53 -0.30
C TYR A 481 29.69 -15.32 -1.71
N ASP A 482 30.96 -15.64 -1.90
CA ASP A 482 31.70 -15.41 -3.15
C ASP A 482 31.83 -16.68 -4.02
N GLY A 483 31.32 -17.83 -3.56
CA GLY A 483 31.40 -19.10 -4.27
C GLY A 483 32.81 -19.69 -4.36
N SER A 484 33.76 -19.21 -3.55
CA SER A 484 35.15 -19.67 -3.54
C SER A 484 35.32 -21.16 -3.19
N ASP A 485 34.33 -21.77 -2.54
CA ASP A 485 34.24 -23.20 -2.23
C ASP A 485 33.66 -24.05 -3.38
N GLY A 486 33.27 -23.42 -4.50
CA GLY A 486 32.66 -24.08 -5.64
C GLY A 486 31.19 -24.46 -5.47
N GLY A 487 30.53 -24.01 -4.39
CA GLY A 487 29.11 -24.23 -4.14
C GLY A 487 28.19 -23.24 -4.88
N TRP A 488 26.88 -23.49 -4.77
CA TRP A 488 25.81 -22.62 -5.25
C TRP A 488 24.92 -22.22 -4.07
N LEU A 489 24.55 -20.95 -3.99
CA LEU A 489 23.69 -20.42 -2.94
C LEU A 489 22.42 -19.81 -3.54
N SER A 490 21.26 -20.21 -3.05
CA SER A 490 19.96 -19.63 -3.41
C SER A 490 19.33 -18.99 -2.18
N LEU A 491 19.02 -17.70 -2.27
CA LEU A 491 18.43 -16.93 -1.19
C LEU A 491 17.17 -16.20 -1.65
N SER A 492 16.22 -16.09 -0.73
CA SER A 492 14.98 -15.38 -0.97
C SER A 492 14.56 -14.51 0.20
N GLY A 493 14.04 -13.31 -0.10
CA GLY A 493 13.43 -12.45 0.90
C GLY A 493 12.17 -13.08 1.48
N LEU A 494 11.29 -13.53 0.59
CA LEU A 494 10.02 -14.17 0.92
C LEU A 494 9.83 -15.42 0.05
N VAL A 495 9.64 -16.57 0.71
CA VAL A 495 9.36 -17.87 0.06
C VAL A 495 7.93 -18.27 0.35
N VAL A 496 7.19 -18.68 -0.68
CA VAL A 496 5.86 -19.29 -0.55
C VAL A 496 5.88 -20.61 -1.29
N LYS A 497 5.59 -21.69 -0.57
CA LYS A 497 5.70 -23.05 -1.11
C LYS A 497 4.53 -23.93 -0.68
N GLY A 498 4.43 -25.10 -1.32
CA GLY A 498 3.34 -26.03 -1.08
C GLY A 498 2.00 -25.49 -1.60
N ASP A 499 0.89 -26.00 -1.06
CA ASP A 499 -0.46 -25.59 -1.47
C ASP A 499 -0.91 -24.28 -0.80
N SER A 500 -0.12 -23.22 -1.01
CA SER A 500 -0.31 -21.90 -0.41
C SER A 500 -1.12 -20.97 -1.32
N SER A 501 -2.40 -20.78 -1.03
CA SER A 501 -3.36 -20.00 -1.81
C SER A 501 -3.91 -18.78 -1.07
N ARG A 502 -4.40 -17.78 -1.83
CA ARG A 502 -5.04 -16.56 -1.30
C ARG A 502 -4.18 -15.74 -0.33
N ASN A 503 -2.86 -15.88 -0.41
CA ASN A 503 -1.93 -15.07 0.37
C ASN A 503 -1.73 -13.70 -0.30
N GLN A 504 -1.54 -12.68 0.54
CA GLN A 504 -1.38 -11.31 0.11
C GLN A 504 -0.03 -10.77 0.61
N ILE A 505 0.84 -10.37 -0.33
CA ILE A 505 2.15 -9.77 -0.08
C ILE A 505 2.06 -8.30 -0.52
N LEU A 506 1.87 -7.40 0.43
CA LEU A 506 1.42 -6.02 0.17
C LEU A 506 2.39 -4.98 0.76
N ASN A 507 2.72 -3.94 -0.01
CA ASN A 507 3.43 -2.76 0.54
C ASN A 507 4.76 -3.06 1.27
N ASN A 508 5.43 -4.17 0.95
CA ASN A 508 6.72 -4.50 1.55
C ASN A 508 7.86 -3.80 0.84
N ASN A 509 8.95 -3.54 1.56
CA ASN A 509 10.22 -3.06 1.02
C ASN A 509 11.26 -4.18 1.13
N ILE A 510 11.65 -4.76 -0.02
CA ILE A 510 12.50 -5.94 -0.09
C ILE A 510 13.78 -5.56 -0.81
N TYR A 511 14.91 -5.64 -0.10
CA TYR A 511 16.25 -5.37 -0.62
C TYR A 511 17.15 -6.58 -0.41
N LEU A 512 17.69 -7.12 -1.50
CA LEU A 512 18.66 -8.22 -1.48
C LEU A 512 19.95 -7.76 -2.15
N LYS A 513 21.09 -8.00 -1.50
CA LYS A 513 22.41 -7.79 -2.08
C LYS A 513 23.31 -9.02 -1.90
N GLY A 514 23.88 -9.49 -3.00
CA GLY A 514 24.90 -10.53 -3.06
C GLY A 514 26.31 -9.97 -3.24
N ALA A 515 27.32 -10.83 -3.20
CA ALA A 515 28.70 -10.44 -3.47
C ALA A 515 28.92 -10.09 -4.96
N ASP A 516 29.66 -9.02 -5.22
CA ASP A 516 29.92 -8.48 -6.57
C ASP A 516 30.69 -9.46 -7.49
N SER A 517 31.41 -10.44 -6.94
CA SER A 517 32.28 -11.36 -7.69
C SER A 517 31.85 -12.82 -7.66
N SER A 518 30.68 -13.13 -7.08
CA SER A 518 30.22 -14.52 -7.03
C SER A 518 29.60 -14.88 -8.38
N ASN A 519 30.03 -16.01 -8.97
CA ASN A 519 29.32 -16.63 -10.11
C ASN A 519 28.26 -17.63 -9.65
N SER A 520 27.89 -17.61 -8.37
CA SER A 520 27.20 -18.73 -7.73
C SER A 520 26.01 -18.36 -6.82
N VAL A 521 25.63 -17.08 -6.74
CA VAL A 521 24.51 -16.62 -5.91
C VAL A 521 23.27 -16.34 -6.76
N TYR A 522 22.16 -16.97 -6.39
CA TYR A 522 20.83 -16.76 -6.94
C TYR A 522 19.98 -16.03 -5.90
N LEU A 523 19.61 -14.79 -6.20
CA LEU A 523 18.75 -13.99 -5.33
C LEU A 523 17.35 -13.90 -5.91
N TYR A 524 16.35 -14.19 -5.10
CA TYR A 524 14.92 -14.06 -5.43
C TYR A 524 14.25 -13.15 -4.40
N ALA A 525 13.76 -11.96 -4.77
CA ALA A 525 13.11 -11.14 -3.75
C ALA A 525 11.84 -11.82 -3.21
N VAL A 526 11.02 -12.33 -4.12
CA VAL A 526 9.83 -13.15 -3.82
C VAL A 526 9.84 -14.40 -4.69
N ASP A 527 9.80 -15.58 -4.07
CA ASP A 527 9.68 -16.87 -4.76
C ASP A 527 8.42 -17.61 -4.33
N LEU A 528 7.48 -17.78 -5.25
CA LEU A 528 6.25 -18.56 -5.07
C LEU A 528 6.35 -19.81 -5.95
N SER A 529 6.38 -21.00 -5.35
CA SER A 529 6.42 -22.26 -6.10
C SER A 529 5.50 -23.36 -5.54
N GLY A 530 4.64 -23.90 -6.40
CA GLY A 530 3.66 -24.92 -6.05
C GLY A 530 4.07 -26.35 -6.37
N SER A 531 5.36 -26.73 -6.36
CA SER A 531 5.81 -28.05 -6.87
C SER A 531 4.95 -29.23 -6.38
N GLY A 532 4.21 -29.88 -7.30
CA GLY A 532 3.29 -30.99 -7.00
C GLY A 532 1.92 -30.61 -6.41
N SER A 533 1.60 -29.32 -6.33
CA SER A 533 0.35 -28.74 -5.79
C SER A 533 -0.24 -27.70 -6.78
N ASN A 534 -1.38 -27.09 -6.45
CA ASN A 534 -2.05 -26.10 -7.32
C ASN A 534 -2.41 -24.80 -6.58
N PRO A 535 -1.43 -24.09 -6.00
CA PRO A 535 -1.67 -22.83 -5.32
C PRO A 535 -2.29 -21.79 -6.26
N LYS A 536 -3.23 -21.01 -5.73
CA LYS A 536 -4.02 -20.08 -6.54
C LYS A 536 -4.41 -18.79 -5.82
N ASP A 537 -4.80 -17.81 -6.64
CA ASP A 537 -5.42 -16.56 -6.19
C ASP A 537 -4.52 -15.76 -5.22
N ASN A 538 -3.20 -15.90 -5.33
CA ASN A 538 -2.23 -15.12 -4.55
C ASN A 538 -2.08 -13.71 -5.14
N VAL A 539 -1.77 -12.74 -4.28
CA VAL A 539 -1.60 -11.33 -4.67
C VAL A 539 -0.26 -10.81 -4.19
N ILE A 540 0.53 -10.25 -5.11
CA ILE A 540 1.77 -9.54 -4.82
C ILE A 540 1.58 -8.10 -5.31
N SER A 541 1.35 -7.16 -4.40
CA SER A 541 0.98 -5.80 -4.80
C SER A 541 1.66 -4.68 -4.03
N SER A 542 1.96 -3.59 -4.75
CA SER A 542 2.47 -2.34 -4.18
C SER A 542 3.79 -2.48 -3.42
N ASN A 543 4.56 -3.53 -3.69
CA ASN A 543 5.87 -3.74 -3.07
C ASN A 543 6.95 -2.92 -3.80
N THR A 544 7.96 -2.49 -3.05
CA THR A 544 9.22 -1.99 -3.59
C THR A 544 10.27 -3.08 -3.46
N ILE A 545 10.83 -3.52 -4.59
CA ILE A 545 11.76 -4.62 -4.68
C ILE A 545 13.05 -4.14 -5.34
N GLU A 546 14.17 -4.37 -4.67
CA GLU A 546 15.51 -4.11 -5.18
C GLU A 546 16.39 -5.33 -4.96
N VAL A 547 17.02 -5.80 -6.04
CA VAL A 547 17.95 -6.94 -6.02
C VAL A 547 19.22 -6.52 -6.72
N ASP A 548 20.37 -6.69 -6.07
CA ASP A 548 21.70 -6.46 -6.64
C ASP A 548 22.55 -7.72 -6.43
N SER A 549 22.74 -8.49 -7.51
CA SER A 549 23.45 -9.77 -7.50
C SER A 549 24.63 -9.74 -8.46
N GLY A 550 25.78 -10.27 -8.02
CA GLY A 550 26.96 -10.47 -8.89
C GLY A 550 26.78 -11.58 -9.93
N TYR A 551 25.70 -12.36 -9.87
CA TYR A 551 25.41 -13.40 -10.87
C TYR A 551 23.96 -13.39 -11.33
N TYR A 552 23.06 -13.93 -10.50
CA TYR A 552 21.65 -14.10 -10.84
C TYR A 552 20.77 -13.30 -9.87
N GLY A 553 19.98 -12.38 -10.42
CA GLY A 553 18.99 -11.59 -9.69
C GLY A 553 17.59 -11.78 -10.26
N ASN A 554 16.63 -12.09 -9.40
CA ASN A 554 15.22 -12.26 -9.76
C ASN A 554 14.32 -11.46 -8.81
N GLY A 555 13.43 -10.65 -9.37
CA GLY A 555 12.45 -9.89 -8.60
C GLY A 555 11.35 -10.77 -8.05
N ILE A 556 10.48 -11.25 -8.92
CA ILE A 556 9.34 -12.10 -8.55
C ILE A 556 9.36 -13.36 -9.42
N SER A 557 9.49 -14.51 -8.77
CA SER A 557 9.35 -15.82 -9.39
C SER A 557 8.01 -16.44 -8.99
N ILE A 558 7.21 -16.83 -9.98
CA ILE A 558 6.00 -17.62 -9.78
C ILE A 558 6.09 -18.91 -10.62
N ALA A 559 5.98 -20.06 -9.99
CA ALA A 559 5.93 -21.35 -10.68
C ALA A 559 4.83 -22.30 -10.19
N ASN A 560 4.18 -23.00 -11.12
CA ASN A 560 3.06 -23.93 -10.88
C ASN A 560 1.87 -23.28 -10.14
N LEU A 561 1.45 -22.09 -10.60
CA LEU A 561 0.42 -21.25 -9.94
C LEU A 561 -0.71 -20.83 -10.88
N TYR A 562 -1.90 -20.63 -10.30
CA TYR A 562 -3.08 -20.16 -11.02
C TYR A 562 -3.58 -18.81 -10.50
N ASN A 563 -4.11 -17.98 -11.41
CA ASN A 563 -4.82 -16.74 -11.06
C ASN A 563 -4.02 -15.81 -10.11
N THR A 564 -2.69 -15.86 -10.14
CA THR A 564 -1.86 -15.00 -9.29
C THR A 564 -1.78 -13.61 -9.90
N THR A 565 -1.97 -12.59 -9.08
CA THR A 565 -1.93 -11.18 -9.50
C THR A 565 -0.69 -10.48 -8.97
N ILE A 566 0.15 -10.00 -9.87
CA ILE A 566 1.32 -9.16 -9.59
C ILE A 566 0.99 -7.75 -10.05
N SER A 567 0.76 -6.81 -9.13
CA SER A 567 0.28 -5.47 -9.51
C SER A 567 0.90 -4.30 -8.77
N ASN A 568 1.04 -3.15 -9.43
CA ASN A 568 1.49 -1.90 -8.80
C ASN A 568 2.86 -1.97 -8.11
N ASN A 569 3.69 -2.97 -8.41
CA ASN A 569 5.00 -3.12 -7.77
C ASN A 569 6.05 -2.27 -8.50
N LYS A 570 7.07 -1.83 -7.76
CA LYS A 570 8.27 -1.18 -8.29
C LYS A 570 9.46 -2.12 -8.13
N LEU A 571 10.01 -2.60 -9.24
CA LEU A 571 11.10 -3.58 -9.26
C LEU A 571 12.34 -2.93 -9.89
N TYR A 572 13.47 -3.03 -9.19
CA TYR A 572 14.79 -2.74 -9.74
C TYR A 572 15.70 -3.94 -9.53
N ILE A 573 16.00 -4.66 -10.61
CA ILE A 573 16.75 -5.91 -10.57
C ILE A 573 18.07 -5.71 -11.30
N LYS A 574 19.17 -5.95 -10.61
CA LYS A 574 20.50 -6.02 -11.19
C LYS A 574 21.07 -7.41 -10.93
N GLY A 575 21.41 -8.10 -12.01
CA GLY A 575 22.13 -9.36 -11.97
C GLY A 575 23.21 -9.33 -13.03
N ASP A 576 24.48 -9.30 -12.62
CA ASP A 576 25.57 -9.01 -13.56
C ASP A 576 25.61 -10.01 -14.73
N SER A 577 25.26 -11.28 -14.49
CA SER A 577 25.08 -12.29 -15.55
C SER A 577 23.64 -12.41 -16.02
N PHE A 578 22.70 -12.61 -15.09
CA PHE A 578 21.29 -12.89 -15.37
C PHE A 578 20.38 -12.00 -14.52
N ALA A 579 19.49 -11.26 -15.17
CA ALA A 579 18.47 -10.48 -14.49
C ALA A 579 17.07 -10.85 -14.98
N TYR A 580 16.22 -11.28 -14.04
CA TYR A 580 14.82 -11.59 -14.26
C TYR A 580 13.95 -10.61 -13.48
N GLY A 581 13.11 -9.83 -14.15
CA GLY A 581 12.17 -8.95 -13.45
C GLY A 581 11.04 -9.75 -12.82
N VAL A 582 10.24 -10.39 -13.67
CA VAL A 582 9.18 -11.33 -13.29
C VAL A 582 9.32 -12.62 -14.10
N TYR A 583 9.39 -13.76 -13.42
CA TYR A 583 9.43 -15.09 -14.03
C TYR A 583 8.12 -15.84 -13.75
N VAL A 584 7.52 -16.43 -14.79
CA VAL A 584 6.28 -17.21 -14.73
C VAL A 584 6.51 -18.58 -15.35
N GLY A 585 6.75 -19.62 -14.55
CA GLY A 585 7.17 -20.94 -15.03
C GLY A 585 6.17 -22.07 -14.78
N ASP A 586 6.13 -23.06 -15.68
CA ASP A 586 5.49 -24.37 -15.48
C ASP A 586 6.55 -25.47 -15.59
N TYR A 587 6.74 -26.24 -14.50
CA TYR A 587 7.76 -27.30 -14.42
C TYR A 587 7.18 -28.71 -14.54
N GLY A 588 5.95 -28.86 -15.06
CA GLY A 588 5.38 -30.14 -15.48
C GLY A 588 4.74 -31.00 -14.39
N SER A 589 4.86 -30.64 -13.11
CA SER A 589 4.14 -31.29 -12.00
C SER A 589 2.86 -30.55 -11.58
N GLY A 590 2.68 -29.30 -12.02
CA GLY A 590 1.47 -28.48 -11.85
C GLY A 590 1.01 -27.90 -13.19
N LYS A 591 0.09 -26.94 -13.19
CA LYS A 591 -0.11 -26.08 -14.38
C LYS A 591 0.01 -24.62 -13.96
N THR A 592 0.67 -23.82 -14.78
CA THR A 592 0.74 -22.36 -14.55
C THR A 592 -0.21 -21.66 -15.51
N ALA A 593 -1.27 -21.03 -14.99
CA ALA A 593 -2.27 -20.43 -15.86
C ALA A 593 -3.02 -19.21 -15.30
N ASN A 594 -3.45 -18.34 -16.21
CA ASN A 594 -4.30 -17.16 -15.94
C ASN A 594 -3.68 -16.15 -14.97
N ASN A 595 -2.34 -16.09 -14.90
CA ASN A 595 -1.64 -15.13 -14.05
C ASN A 595 -1.66 -13.74 -14.67
N GLN A 596 -1.62 -12.71 -13.83
CA GLN A 596 -1.79 -11.32 -14.23
C GLN A 596 -0.63 -10.47 -13.74
N ILE A 597 -0.03 -9.67 -14.63
CA ILE A 597 1.04 -8.71 -14.35
C ILE A 597 0.53 -7.34 -14.77
N ILE A 598 0.14 -6.50 -13.82
CA ILE A 598 -0.68 -5.29 -14.07
C ILE A 598 -0.04 -4.04 -13.46
N ASN A 599 0.16 -2.98 -14.25
CA ASN A 599 0.57 -1.66 -13.75
C ASN A 599 1.84 -1.67 -12.88
N ASN A 600 2.81 -2.53 -13.18
CA ASN A 600 4.10 -2.57 -12.49
C ASN A 600 5.11 -1.66 -13.20
N ASN A 601 6.08 -1.15 -12.44
CA ASN A 601 7.26 -0.47 -12.96
C ASN A 601 8.48 -1.37 -12.75
N ILE A 602 8.97 -1.99 -13.83
CA ILE A 602 9.99 -3.01 -13.79
C ILE A 602 11.20 -2.52 -14.56
N LYS A 603 12.34 -2.45 -13.88
CA LYS A 603 13.64 -2.16 -14.47
C LYS A 603 14.60 -3.31 -14.17
N ALA A 604 15.18 -3.91 -15.19
CA ALA A 604 16.16 -4.98 -15.05
C ALA A 604 17.45 -4.67 -15.81
N GLU A 605 18.60 -4.97 -15.21
CA GLU A 605 19.94 -4.73 -15.73
C GLU A 605 20.85 -5.95 -15.54
N GLY A 606 21.59 -6.33 -16.58
CA GLY A 606 22.49 -7.49 -16.54
C GLY A 606 23.14 -7.80 -17.88
N SER A 607 23.91 -8.88 -17.98
CA SER A 607 24.41 -9.32 -19.28
C SER A 607 23.29 -9.94 -20.13
N ILE A 608 22.55 -10.89 -19.57
CA ILE A 608 21.34 -11.49 -20.14
C ILE A 608 20.15 -11.05 -19.28
N VAL A 609 19.17 -10.42 -19.92
CA VAL A 609 18.02 -9.83 -19.21
C VAL A 609 16.70 -10.33 -19.80
N TYR A 610 15.87 -10.88 -18.93
CA TYR A 610 14.46 -11.18 -19.21
C TYR A 610 13.61 -10.34 -18.26
N VAL A 611 13.15 -9.17 -18.72
CA VAL A 611 12.40 -8.28 -17.81
C VAL A 611 11.10 -8.95 -17.36
N ILE A 612 10.40 -9.60 -18.28
CA ILE A 612 9.35 -10.57 -17.96
C ILE A 612 9.59 -11.83 -18.79
N GLU A 613 9.52 -13.00 -18.16
CA GLU A 613 9.57 -14.30 -18.84
C GLU A 613 8.35 -15.15 -18.49
N THR A 614 7.79 -15.84 -19.48
CA THR A 614 6.81 -16.91 -19.31
C THR A 614 7.33 -18.21 -19.94
N PHE A 615 7.47 -19.25 -19.13
CA PHE A 615 7.94 -20.56 -19.54
C PHE A 615 6.81 -21.59 -19.39
N SER A 616 6.31 -22.13 -20.50
CA SER A 616 5.25 -23.15 -20.58
C SER A 616 3.92 -22.76 -19.93
N ALA A 617 3.76 -21.48 -19.56
CA ALA A 617 2.57 -20.95 -18.90
C ALA A 617 1.43 -20.66 -19.89
N LYS A 618 0.19 -20.62 -19.39
CA LYS A 618 -1.01 -20.40 -20.20
C LYS A 618 -1.78 -19.15 -19.80
N ASN A 619 -2.24 -18.39 -20.78
CA ASN A 619 -3.12 -17.25 -20.60
C ASN A 619 -2.54 -16.19 -19.63
N THR A 620 -1.23 -15.92 -19.69
CA THR A 620 -0.65 -14.86 -18.86
C THR A 620 -1.09 -13.50 -19.42
N THR A 621 -1.64 -12.64 -18.57
CA THR A 621 -2.04 -11.28 -18.94
C THR A 621 -1.01 -10.29 -18.44
N VAL A 622 -0.42 -9.50 -19.32
CA VAL A 622 0.54 -8.44 -19.01
C VAL A 622 -0.03 -7.11 -19.52
N THR A 623 -0.51 -6.25 -18.62
CA THR A 623 -1.18 -4.99 -19.01
C THR A 623 -0.71 -3.76 -18.25
N ASP A 624 -0.63 -2.63 -18.95
CA ASP A 624 -0.35 -1.31 -18.39
C ASP A 624 0.99 -1.19 -17.62
N ASN A 625 1.95 -2.08 -17.88
CA ASN A 625 3.25 -2.05 -17.22
C ASN A 625 4.22 -1.07 -17.90
N VAL A 626 5.17 -0.57 -17.12
CA VAL A 626 6.35 0.16 -17.59
C VAL A 626 7.56 -0.73 -17.42
N ILE A 627 8.17 -1.12 -18.53
CA ILE A 627 9.19 -2.18 -18.63
C ILE A 627 10.45 -1.59 -19.24
N PHE A 628 11.56 -1.66 -18.50
CA PHE A 628 12.89 -1.23 -18.93
C PHE A 628 13.91 -2.36 -18.77
N GLY A 629 14.64 -2.68 -19.83
CA GLY A 629 15.72 -3.66 -19.80
C GLY A 629 17.02 -3.10 -20.37
N TYR A 630 18.14 -3.35 -19.71
CA TYR A 630 19.47 -2.91 -20.16
C TYR A 630 20.50 -4.04 -20.05
N GLY A 631 21.26 -4.30 -21.12
CA GLY A 631 22.24 -5.36 -21.08
C GLY A 631 22.98 -5.64 -22.38
N GLN A 632 23.63 -6.81 -22.46
CA GLN A 632 24.21 -7.31 -23.70
C GLN A 632 23.14 -7.95 -24.58
N ALA A 633 22.27 -8.75 -23.97
CA ALA A 633 21.13 -9.43 -24.57
C ALA A 633 19.88 -9.18 -23.72
N VAL A 634 18.86 -8.55 -24.31
CA VAL A 634 17.69 -8.09 -23.57
C VAL A 634 16.40 -8.49 -24.26
N TYR A 635 15.53 -9.15 -23.51
CA TYR A 635 14.12 -9.31 -23.84
C TYR A 635 13.24 -8.53 -22.87
N GLY A 636 12.35 -7.70 -23.40
CA GLY A 636 11.38 -6.96 -22.57
C GLY A 636 10.27 -7.89 -22.08
N TYR A 637 9.80 -8.75 -22.95
CA TYR A 637 8.98 -9.92 -22.65
C TYR A 637 9.50 -11.10 -23.44
N ALA A 638 9.65 -12.27 -22.81
CA ALA A 638 10.01 -13.49 -23.49
C ALA A 638 9.07 -14.65 -23.14
N GLY A 639 8.59 -15.37 -24.15
CA GLY A 639 7.75 -16.54 -23.97
C GLY A 639 8.31 -17.79 -24.63
N TYR A 640 8.46 -18.87 -23.87
CA TYR A 640 8.86 -20.19 -24.34
C TYR A 640 7.73 -21.18 -24.10
N ASP A 641 7.26 -21.86 -25.15
CA ASP A 641 6.12 -22.81 -25.07
C ASP A 641 4.87 -22.21 -24.37
N ALA A 642 4.75 -20.88 -24.40
CA ALA A 642 3.67 -20.15 -23.76
C ALA A 642 2.46 -20.08 -24.69
N VAL A 643 1.25 -20.20 -24.14
CA VAL A 643 0.03 -20.27 -24.96
C VAL A 643 -1.06 -19.35 -24.42
N GLY A 644 -1.64 -18.52 -25.28
CA GLY A 644 -2.82 -17.73 -24.94
C GLY A 644 -2.54 -16.41 -24.22
N ASP A 645 -1.28 -15.97 -24.14
CA ASP A 645 -0.92 -14.75 -23.44
C ASP A 645 -1.56 -13.50 -24.06
N LEU A 646 -1.86 -12.51 -23.22
CA LEU A 646 -2.35 -11.19 -23.60
C LEU A 646 -1.35 -10.13 -23.15
N ILE A 647 -0.65 -9.51 -24.10
CA ILE A 647 0.30 -8.41 -23.84
C ILE A 647 -0.32 -7.12 -24.34
N LYS A 648 -0.77 -6.27 -23.42
CA LYS A 648 -1.64 -5.12 -23.74
C LYS A 648 -1.19 -3.80 -23.10
N ASP A 649 -1.23 -2.71 -23.85
CA ASP A 649 -1.08 -1.34 -23.33
C ASP A 649 0.21 -1.09 -22.49
N ASN A 650 1.27 -1.88 -22.69
CA ASN A 650 2.53 -1.73 -21.96
C ASN A 650 3.47 -0.73 -22.65
N LYS A 651 4.32 -0.07 -21.86
CA LYS A 651 5.50 0.65 -22.34
C LYS A 651 6.73 -0.23 -22.15
N ILE A 652 7.36 -0.66 -23.24
CA ILE A 652 8.53 -1.54 -23.25
C ILE A 652 9.69 -0.82 -23.91
N VAL A 653 10.79 -0.64 -23.19
CA VAL A 653 12.04 -0.10 -23.72
C VAL A 653 13.19 -1.02 -23.35
N VAL A 654 13.84 -1.58 -24.36
CA VAL A 654 14.99 -2.47 -24.17
C VAL A 654 16.21 -1.94 -24.91
N VAL A 655 17.36 -1.99 -24.25
CA VAL A 655 18.64 -1.50 -24.78
C VAL A 655 19.68 -2.61 -24.64
N GLY A 656 20.00 -3.23 -25.77
CA GLY A 656 21.04 -4.25 -25.89
C GLY A 656 22.30 -3.73 -26.57
N ASN A 657 23.43 -4.36 -26.26
CA ASN A 657 24.73 -4.02 -26.84
C ASN A 657 25.19 -5.07 -27.85
N ASP A 658 25.68 -6.22 -27.40
CA ASP A 658 26.15 -7.30 -28.26
C ASP A 658 25.99 -8.66 -27.60
N THR A 659 25.10 -9.49 -28.16
CA THR A 659 24.82 -10.86 -27.72
C THR A 659 26.04 -11.78 -27.76
N ALA A 660 27.10 -11.43 -28.51
CA ALA A 660 28.35 -12.20 -28.51
C ALA A 660 29.14 -12.06 -27.20
N ASN A 661 28.84 -11.05 -26.38
CA ASN A 661 29.52 -10.75 -25.12
C ASN A 661 28.73 -11.23 -23.89
N THR A 662 27.81 -12.18 -24.06
CA THR A 662 27.08 -12.77 -22.93
C THR A 662 27.80 -13.98 -22.35
N PRO A 663 27.60 -14.27 -21.04
CA PRO A 663 27.98 -15.56 -20.49
C PRO A 663 27.21 -16.71 -21.17
N PHE A 664 27.59 -17.95 -20.85
CA PHE A 664 26.86 -19.13 -21.32
C PHE A 664 25.41 -19.09 -20.83
N ASN A 665 24.46 -19.20 -21.76
CA ASN A 665 23.03 -19.13 -21.47
C ASN A 665 22.43 -20.55 -21.46
N TYR A 666 21.89 -20.94 -20.31
CA TYR A 666 21.24 -22.23 -20.09
C TYR A 666 19.71 -22.19 -20.29
N ASP A 667 19.15 -21.02 -20.55
CA ASP A 667 17.72 -20.82 -20.78
C ASP A 667 17.28 -21.38 -22.15
N ALA A 668 16.08 -21.96 -22.22
CA ALA A 668 15.55 -22.56 -23.45
C ALA A 668 15.28 -21.53 -24.57
N LEU A 669 15.07 -20.26 -24.21
CA LEU A 669 14.98 -19.14 -25.14
C LEU A 669 16.33 -18.82 -25.77
N GLY A 670 17.40 -18.98 -25.00
CA GLY A 670 18.76 -18.63 -25.37
C GLY A 670 18.99 -17.12 -25.47
N THR A 671 20.20 -16.75 -25.88
CA THR A 671 20.61 -15.34 -25.93
C THR A 671 20.03 -14.63 -27.15
N GLY A 672 19.50 -13.42 -26.95
CA GLY A 672 19.10 -12.57 -28.06
C GLY A 672 18.59 -11.20 -27.63
N GLN A 673 17.90 -10.54 -28.54
CA GLN A 673 17.43 -9.18 -28.36
C GLN A 673 16.04 -9.01 -28.98
N GLY A 674 15.13 -8.37 -28.24
CA GLY A 674 13.83 -7.96 -28.77
C GLY A 674 12.92 -7.34 -27.72
N GLY A 675 11.97 -6.53 -28.15
CA GLY A 675 10.95 -5.98 -27.25
C GLY A 675 10.07 -7.09 -26.68
N ILE A 676 9.41 -7.84 -27.56
CA ILE A 676 8.67 -9.08 -27.25
C ILE A 676 9.23 -10.21 -28.10
N PHE A 677 9.60 -11.32 -27.47
CA PHE A 677 10.12 -12.50 -28.14
C PHE A 677 9.33 -13.75 -27.75
N TYR A 678 8.98 -14.58 -28.72
CA TYR A 678 8.31 -15.86 -28.53
C TYR A 678 9.00 -16.96 -29.30
N LYS A 679 9.11 -18.14 -28.67
CA LYS A 679 9.65 -19.36 -29.26
C LYS A 679 8.76 -20.55 -28.87
N PHE A 680 8.39 -21.38 -29.85
CA PHE A 680 7.50 -22.53 -29.62
C PHE A 680 6.15 -22.18 -28.97
N SER A 681 5.74 -20.92 -29.05
CA SER A 681 4.56 -20.38 -28.37
C SER A 681 3.41 -20.18 -29.36
N GLY A 682 2.21 -19.80 -28.89
CA GLY A 682 1.13 -19.45 -29.81
C GLY A 682 -0.19 -19.03 -29.20
N ASN A 683 -1.14 -18.66 -30.06
CA ASN A 683 -2.43 -18.05 -29.71
C ASN A 683 -2.29 -16.80 -28.83
N THR A 684 -1.22 -16.05 -29.03
CA THR A 684 -0.90 -14.85 -28.26
C THR A 684 -1.59 -13.62 -28.83
N THR A 685 -2.00 -12.68 -27.98
CA THR A 685 -2.56 -11.38 -28.38
C THR A 685 -1.63 -10.27 -27.93
N ILE A 686 -1.13 -9.46 -28.86
CA ILE A 686 -0.22 -8.34 -28.60
C ILE A 686 -0.83 -7.06 -29.16
N THR A 687 -1.29 -6.16 -28.28
CA THR A 687 -2.00 -4.94 -28.74
C THR A 687 -1.80 -3.70 -27.88
N GLY A 688 -1.83 -2.51 -28.47
CA GLY A 688 -1.79 -1.24 -27.74
C GLY A 688 -0.44 -0.90 -27.09
N ASN A 689 0.59 -1.71 -27.29
CA ASN A 689 1.88 -1.52 -26.63
C ASN A 689 2.72 -0.44 -27.35
N ASN A 690 3.55 0.25 -26.58
CA ASN A 690 4.62 1.12 -27.07
C ASN A 690 5.97 0.44 -26.83
N ILE A 691 6.59 -0.07 -27.90
CA ILE A 691 7.77 -0.93 -27.84
C ILE A 691 8.92 -0.27 -28.60
N VAL A 692 10.02 -0.04 -27.89
CA VAL A 692 11.28 0.45 -28.44
C VAL A 692 12.38 -0.55 -28.10
N SER A 693 12.96 -1.17 -29.12
CA SER A 693 14.15 -2.00 -28.99
C SER A 693 15.33 -1.32 -29.66
N ILE A 694 16.40 -1.13 -28.90
CA ILE A 694 17.66 -0.52 -29.34
C ILE A 694 18.73 -1.59 -29.20
N TYR A 695 19.44 -1.89 -30.28
CA TYR A 695 20.47 -2.92 -30.28
C TYR A 695 21.67 -2.46 -31.08
N THR A 696 22.83 -2.32 -30.44
CA THR A 696 24.00 -1.73 -31.10
C THR A 696 24.39 -2.48 -32.38
N GLN A 697 24.30 -3.81 -32.43
CA GLN A 697 24.56 -4.60 -33.64
C GLN A 697 23.44 -4.54 -34.70
N GLY A 698 22.25 -4.06 -34.33
CA GLY A 698 21.07 -3.97 -35.19
C GLY A 698 20.44 -5.31 -35.58
N SER A 699 19.56 -5.29 -36.57
CA SER A 699 18.79 -6.44 -37.08
C SER A 699 17.77 -7.07 -36.12
N ASP A 700 17.55 -6.48 -34.95
CA ASP A 700 16.54 -6.90 -33.97
C ASP A 700 15.11 -6.46 -34.37
N TYR A 701 14.13 -7.00 -33.65
CA TYR A 701 12.70 -6.75 -33.89
C TYR A 701 12.04 -6.24 -32.62
N GLY A 702 11.03 -5.38 -32.80
CA GLY A 702 10.16 -4.97 -31.70
C GLY A 702 9.32 -6.15 -31.21
N ILE A 703 8.82 -6.97 -32.15
CA ILE A 703 8.11 -8.23 -31.85
C ILE A 703 8.70 -9.32 -32.75
N LYS A 704 9.11 -10.44 -32.16
CA LYS A 704 9.61 -11.61 -32.90
C LYS A 704 9.00 -12.90 -32.36
N ILE A 705 8.25 -13.59 -33.21
CA ILE A 705 7.65 -14.90 -32.92
C ILE A 705 8.26 -15.93 -33.87
N ILE A 706 8.80 -17.02 -33.33
CA ILE A 706 9.41 -18.10 -34.10
C ILE A 706 8.94 -19.48 -33.63
N ASN A 707 8.88 -20.41 -34.58
CA ASN A 707 8.48 -21.79 -34.38
C ASN A 707 7.11 -21.90 -33.70
N SER A 708 6.14 -21.08 -34.12
CA SER A 708 4.83 -21.04 -33.48
C SER A 708 4.16 -22.41 -33.46
N THR A 709 3.38 -22.67 -32.41
CA THR A 709 2.62 -23.92 -32.30
C THR A 709 1.72 -24.14 -33.52
N ASN A 710 1.59 -25.40 -33.96
CA ASN A 710 0.84 -25.70 -35.19
C ASN A 710 -0.63 -25.25 -35.07
N GLY A 711 -1.08 -24.44 -36.01
CA GLY A 711 -2.42 -23.85 -35.99
C GLY A 711 -2.57 -22.64 -35.05
N SER A 712 -1.47 -22.10 -34.52
CA SER A 712 -1.45 -20.85 -33.74
C SER A 712 -2.17 -19.73 -34.49
N LYS A 713 -2.95 -18.95 -33.75
CA LYS A 713 -3.63 -17.74 -34.22
C LYS A 713 -3.16 -16.54 -33.42
N ASP A 714 -1.93 -16.11 -33.69
CA ASP A 714 -1.39 -14.92 -33.04
C ASP A 714 -2.05 -13.63 -33.59
N ASP A 715 -2.40 -12.74 -32.67
CA ASP A 715 -3.16 -11.52 -32.89
C ASP A 715 -2.31 -10.28 -32.56
N ILE A 716 -1.68 -9.68 -33.57
CA ILE A 716 -0.79 -8.51 -33.39
C ILE A 716 -1.39 -7.28 -34.09
N TYR A 717 -1.78 -6.25 -33.33
CA TYR A 717 -2.41 -5.04 -33.88
C TYR A 717 -2.30 -3.83 -32.95
N ASN A 718 -2.38 -2.60 -33.48
CA ASN A 718 -2.38 -1.35 -32.72
C ASN A 718 -1.15 -1.11 -31.80
N ASN A 719 0.04 -1.62 -32.18
CA ASN A 719 1.27 -1.36 -31.43
C ASN A 719 2.10 -0.23 -32.07
N ILE A 720 2.74 0.59 -31.25
CA ILE A 720 3.75 1.57 -31.67
C ILE A 720 5.11 0.89 -31.55
N LEU A 721 5.79 0.64 -32.67
CA LEU A 721 7.00 -0.18 -32.71
C LEU A 721 8.18 0.57 -33.34
N SER A 722 9.34 0.47 -32.71
CA SER A 722 10.65 0.87 -33.24
C SER A 722 11.70 -0.17 -32.89
N SER A 723 12.45 -0.66 -33.87
CA SER A 723 13.59 -1.57 -33.66
C SER A 723 14.73 -1.32 -34.65
N ASP A 724 15.84 -2.06 -34.54
CA ASP A 724 17.02 -1.94 -35.40
C ASP A 724 17.54 -0.50 -35.43
N ASN A 725 17.66 0.09 -34.23
CA ASN A 725 18.08 1.48 -34.02
C ASN A 725 17.25 2.51 -34.82
N GLY A 726 15.94 2.26 -34.93
CA GLY A 726 15.00 3.13 -35.64
C GLY A 726 14.90 2.88 -37.15
N LYS A 727 15.59 1.86 -37.69
CA LYS A 727 15.47 1.48 -39.11
C LYS A 727 14.18 0.72 -39.41
N ARG A 728 13.60 0.04 -38.42
CA ARG A 728 12.33 -0.68 -38.54
C ARG A 728 11.27 0.04 -37.70
N LEU A 729 10.21 0.50 -38.36
CA LEU A 729 9.11 1.24 -37.73
C LEU A 729 7.77 0.57 -38.04
N GLY A 730 6.87 0.53 -37.05
CA GLY A 730 5.56 -0.12 -37.20
C GLY A 730 5.70 -1.58 -37.62
N ASN A 731 4.94 -2.01 -38.63
CA ASN A 731 4.89 -3.41 -39.06
C ASN A 731 6.24 -3.98 -39.54
N THR A 732 7.19 -3.15 -39.99
CA THR A 732 8.52 -3.65 -40.39
C THR A 732 9.37 -4.09 -39.19
N ALA A 733 8.97 -3.72 -37.97
CA ALA A 733 9.59 -4.16 -36.72
C ALA A 733 9.00 -5.48 -36.18
N ILE A 734 8.12 -6.14 -36.94
CA ILE A 734 7.49 -7.41 -36.59
C ILE A 734 8.11 -8.54 -37.44
N TYR A 735 8.48 -9.63 -36.78
CA TYR A 735 8.71 -10.92 -37.40
C TYR A 735 7.78 -11.96 -36.78
N THR A 736 7.09 -12.72 -37.62
CA THR A 736 6.25 -13.84 -37.19
C THR A 736 6.22 -14.90 -38.29
N ASP A 737 6.17 -16.18 -37.92
CA ASP A 737 5.90 -17.30 -38.82
C ASP A 737 4.39 -17.62 -38.97
N VAL A 738 3.53 -16.90 -38.24
CA VAL A 738 2.06 -16.95 -38.35
C VAL A 738 1.55 -15.72 -39.09
N LEU A 739 1.00 -15.93 -40.29
CA LEU A 739 0.52 -14.84 -41.15
C LEU A 739 -0.90 -14.40 -40.77
N THR A 740 -1.12 -13.08 -40.68
CA THR A 740 -2.43 -12.47 -40.41
C THR A 740 -3.38 -12.67 -41.59
N GLU A 741 -4.60 -13.16 -41.33
CA GLU A 741 -5.62 -13.36 -42.36
C GLU A 741 -6.02 -12.05 -43.06
N THR A 742 -6.28 -12.14 -44.38
CA THR A 742 -6.74 -11.01 -45.19
C THR A 742 -8.11 -11.24 -45.83
N ILE A 743 -8.88 -10.16 -45.96
CA ILE A 743 -10.22 -10.12 -46.51
C ILE A 743 -10.23 -9.27 -47.78
N LEU A 744 -10.59 -9.89 -48.90
CA LEU A 744 -10.81 -9.21 -50.16
C LEU A 744 -12.29 -8.89 -50.36
N THR A 745 -12.57 -7.68 -50.84
CA THR A 745 -13.89 -7.31 -51.37
C THR A 745 -13.76 -6.63 -52.73
N ALA A 746 -14.73 -6.84 -53.62
CA ALA A 746 -14.68 -6.25 -54.95
C ALA A 746 -16.05 -5.79 -55.46
N THR A 747 -16.01 -4.70 -56.22
CA THR A 747 -17.18 -4.12 -56.89
C THR A 747 -16.99 -4.11 -58.40
N THR A 748 -18.01 -4.57 -59.11
CA THR A 748 -18.11 -4.56 -60.57
C THR A 748 -19.37 -3.82 -60.99
N LYS A 749 -19.37 -3.20 -62.18
CA LYS A 749 -20.55 -2.57 -62.79
C LYS A 749 -20.77 -3.14 -64.18
N ALA A 750 -22.01 -3.43 -64.56
CA ALA A 750 -22.33 -3.91 -65.89
C ALA A 750 -21.92 -2.87 -66.96
N ILE A 751 -21.25 -3.32 -68.02
CA ILE A 751 -20.82 -2.46 -69.13
C ILE A 751 -21.48 -2.89 -70.44
N THR A 752 -21.44 -2.02 -71.45
CA THR A 752 -21.77 -2.41 -72.84
C THR A 752 -20.50 -2.82 -73.58
N GLN A 753 -20.58 -3.89 -74.38
CA GLN A 753 -19.49 -4.42 -75.20
C GLN A 753 -18.78 -3.29 -75.98
N GLY A 754 -17.46 -3.21 -75.79
CA GLY A 754 -16.60 -2.14 -76.32
C GLY A 754 -16.27 -1.02 -75.32
N SER A 755 -16.93 -0.96 -74.16
CA SER A 755 -16.56 -0.04 -73.06
C SER A 755 -15.48 -0.65 -72.16
N LYS A 756 -14.77 0.19 -71.39
CA LYS A 756 -13.84 -0.29 -70.35
C LYS A 756 -14.62 -0.72 -69.10
N ALA A 757 -14.31 -1.89 -68.54
CA ALA A 757 -14.78 -2.32 -67.23
C ALA A 757 -13.88 -1.75 -66.14
N ILE A 758 -14.49 -1.16 -65.11
CA ILE A 758 -13.80 -0.71 -63.90
C ILE A 758 -14.13 -1.68 -62.78
N ILE A 759 -13.11 -2.37 -62.27
CA ILE A 759 -13.23 -3.29 -61.13
C ILE A 759 -12.42 -2.69 -59.99
N LYS A 760 -13.05 -2.41 -58.86
CA LYS A 760 -12.40 -1.90 -57.66
C LYS A 760 -12.31 -2.99 -56.62
N VAL A 761 -11.12 -3.19 -56.06
CA VAL A 761 -10.81 -4.18 -55.05
C VAL A 761 -10.32 -3.48 -53.79
N ASN A 762 -10.84 -3.87 -52.63
CA ASN A 762 -10.35 -3.43 -51.34
C ASN A 762 -9.77 -4.65 -50.61
N LEU A 763 -8.59 -4.47 -50.01
CA LEU A 763 -7.88 -5.46 -49.22
C LEU A 763 -7.80 -4.96 -47.78
N LYS A 764 -8.33 -5.77 -46.87
CA LYS A 764 -8.27 -5.52 -45.44
C LYS A 764 -7.61 -6.69 -44.73
N ASP A 765 -7.08 -6.48 -43.54
CA ASP A 765 -6.79 -7.58 -42.64
C ASP A 765 -8.10 -8.10 -41.98
N LYS A 766 -7.97 -9.16 -41.16
CA LYS A 766 -9.08 -9.74 -40.40
C LYS A 766 -9.74 -8.78 -39.40
N TYR A 767 -9.06 -7.70 -39.02
CA TYR A 767 -9.57 -6.66 -38.12
C TYR A 767 -10.29 -5.53 -38.88
N GLY A 768 -10.32 -5.58 -40.21
CA GLY A 768 -10.97 -4.59 -41.05
C GLY A 768 -10.12 -3.35 -41.35
N ILE A 769 -8.83 -3.35 -40.97
CA ILE A 769 -7.85 -2.30 -41.29
C ILE A 769 -7.46 -2.45 -42.76
N SER A 770 -7.45 -1.33 -43.49
CA SER A 770 -7.10 -1.34 -44.92
C SER A 770 -5.59 -1.49 -45.10
N LEU A 771 -5.18 -2.40 -45.97
CA LEU A 771 -3.77 -2.61 -46.31
C LEU A 771 -3.41 -1.77 -47.53
N PHE A 772 -2.30 -1.05 -47.49
CA PHE A 772 -1.88 -0.14 -48.56
C PHE A 772 -0.58 -0.62 -49.20
N ASN A 773 -0.31 -0.21 -50.45
CA ASN A 773 0.89 -0.58 -51.20
C ASN A 773 1.04 -2.09 -51.50
N GLU A 774 -0.01 -2.88 -51.25
CA GLU A 774 -0.07 -4.31 -51.56
C GLU A 774 -0.48 -4.55 -53.02
N LYS A 775 0.09 -5.58 -53.66
CA LYS A 775 -0.24 -5.95 -55.05
C LYS A 775 -1.39 -6.94 -55.12
N ILE A 776 -2.40 -6.62 -55.93
CA ILE A 776 -3.55 -7.48 -56.24
C ILE A 776 -3.44 -7.99 -57.68
N GLU A 777 -3.75 -9.26 -57.88
CA GLU A 777 -3.88 -9.89 -59.20
C GLU A 777 -5.34 -10.10 -59.58
N LEU A 778 -5.75 -9.65 -60.77
CA LEU A 778 -7.07 -9.86 -61.35
C LEU A 778 -6.94 -10.70 -62.62
N THR A 779 -7.54 -11.88 -62.66
CA THR A 779 -7.69 -12.69 -63.87
C THR A 779 -9.11 -12.63 -64.39
N ILE A 780 -9.29 -12.12 -65.61
CA ILE A 780 -10.58 -12.06 -66.30
C ILE A 780 -10.39 -12.35 -67.79
N ASN A 781 -11.26 -13.19 -68.36
CA ASN A 781 -11.16 -13.62 -69.77
C ASN A 781 -9.77 -14.19 -70.14
N LYS A 782 -9.23 -15.06 -69.28
CA LYS A 782 -7.90 -15.70 -69.44
C LYS A 782 -6.71 -14.73 -69.50
N LYS A 783 -6.89 -13.46 -69.11
CA LYS A 783 -5.81 -12.46 -68.99
C LYS A 783 -5.67 -12.01 -67.53
N THR A 784 -4.43 -11.91 -67.07
CA THR A 784 -4.08 -11.45 -65.72
C THR A 784 -3.60 -10.00 -65.76
N TYR A 785 -4.07 -9.22 -64.79
CA TYR A 785 -3.74 -7.82 -64.59
C TYR A 785 -3.28 -7.64 -63.14
N THR A 786 -2.37 -6.70 -62.89
CA THR A 786 -1.91 -6.36 -61.55
C THR A 786 -2.22 -4.90 -61.23
N ALA A 787 -2.59 -4.62 -59.97
CA ALA A 787 -2.77 -3.26 -59.47
C ALA A 787 -2.36 -3.20 -58.00
N THR A 788 -1.75 -2.08 -57.59
CA THR A 788 -1.36 -1.83 -56.20
C THR A 788 -2.50 -1.12 -55.48
N ILE A 789 -2.75 -1.48 -54.22
CA ILE A 789 -3.70 -0.77 -53.36
C ILE A 789 -3.19 0.65 -53.07
N ASP A 790 -3.99 1.67 -53.41
CA ASP A 790 -3.65 3.07 -53.20
C ASP A 790 -3.82 3.52 -51.73
N SER A 791 -3.49 4.78 -51.41
CA SER A 791 -3.67 5.34 -50.07
C SER A 791 -5.13 5.43 -49.59
N ASN A 792 -6.10 5.21 -50.47
CA ASN A 792 -7.53 5.11 -50.13
C ASN A 792 -7.95 3.66 -49.86
N GLY A 793 -7.02 2.69 -49.90
CA GLY A 793 -7.30 1.28 -49.67
C GLY A 793 -7.94 0.57 -50.86
N ILE A 794 -7.78 1.10 -52.08
CA ILE A 794 -8.41 0.56 -53.28
C ILE A 794 -7.39 0.28 -54.39
N ALA A 795 -7.44 -0.94 -54.94
CA ALA A 795 -6.82 -1.29 -56.22
C ALA A 795 -7.87 -1.16 -57.33
N THR A 796 -7.58 -0.36 -58.36
CA THR A 796 -8.52 -0.12 -59.47
C THR A 796 -7.99 -0.73 -60.77
N PHE A 797 -8.76 -1.67 -61.34
CA PHE A 797 -8.48 -2.28 -62.64
C PHE A 797 -9.36 -1.66 -63.73
N SER A 798 -8.75 -1.25 -64.83
CA SER A 798 -9.44 -0.71 -66.01
C SER A 798 -9.23 -1.61 -67.23
N ILE A 799 -10.19 -2.47 -67.54
CA ILE A 799 -10.05 -3.55 -68.53
C ILE A 799 -10.85 -3.25 -69.80
N ALA A 800 -10.19 -3.22 -70.95
CA ALA A 800 -10.81 -2.98 -72.26
C ALA A 800 -11.11 -4.28 -73.02
N ASN A 801 -11.95 -4.20 -74.06
CA ASN A 801 -12.18 -5.26 -75.05
C ASN A 801 -12.69 -6.60 -74.48
N LEU A 802 -13.47 -6.56 -73.39
CA LEU A 802 -14.09 -7.76 -72.84
C LEU A 802 -15.20 -8.29 -73.78
N PRO A 803 -15.27 -9.62 -74.02
CA PRO A 803 -16.33 -10.23 -74.81
C PRO A 803 -17.69 -10.11 -74.10
N LYS A 804 -18.79 -10.18 -74.87
CA LYS A 804 -20.15 -10.17 -74.32
C LYS A 804 -20.38 -11.39 -73.41
N GLY A 805 -21.14 -11.21 -72.34
CA GLY A 805 -21.52 -12.28 -71.40
C GLY A 805 -21.20 -11.96 -69.95
N ASN A 806 -21.36 -12.98 -69.10
CA ASN A 806 -20.97 -12.93 -67.69
C ASN A 806 -19.56 -13.49 -67.58
N LEU A 807 -18.60 -12.63 -67.24
CA LEU A 807 -17.20 -13.00 -67.12
C LEU A 807 -16.81 -13.07 -65.65
N THR A 808 -16.24 -14.19 -65.22
CA THR A 808 -15.70 -14.33 -63.87
C THR A 808 -14.36 -13.59 -63.77
N ALA A 809 -14.29 -12.63 -62.86
CA ALA A 809 -13.09 -11.98 -62.40
C ALA A 809 -12.59 -12.71 -61.14
N ASN A 810 -11.49 -13.44 -61.26
CA ASN A 810 -10.81 -14.05 -60.12
C ASN A 810 -9.77 -13.06 -59.60
N ILE A 811 -9.85 -12.72 -58.32
CA ILE A 811 -9.05 -11.68 -57.68
C ILE A 811 -8.26 -12.35 -56.57
N ASN A 812 -6.94 -12.21 -56.60
CA ASN A 812 -6.03 -12.82 -55.65
C ASN A 812 -5.14 -11.77 -55.02
N TYR A 813 -4.92 -11.90 -53.72
CA TYR A 813 -3.80 -11.33 -53.00
C TYR A 813 -2.87 -12.48 -52.64
N LEU A 814 -1.60 -12.39 -53.05
CA LEU A 814 -0.64 -13.49 -52.90
C LEU A 814 -0.06 -13.60 -51.48
N GLY A 815 -0.40 -12.67 -50.59
CA GLY A 815 0.20 -12.57 -49.27
C GLY A 815 1.58 -11.92 -49.31
N ASN A 816 2.14 -11.72 -48.13
CA ASN A 816 3.53 -11.32 -47.91
C ASN A 816 4.03 -11.97 -46.61
N SER A 817 5.15 -11.49 -46.04
CA SER A 817 5.73 -12.03 -44.81
C SER A 817 4.90 -11.79 -43.54
N LEU A 818 3.85 -10.97 -43.61
CA LEU A 818 2.96 -10.65 -42.47
C LEU A 818 1.52 -11.07 -42.71
N TYR A 819 1.07 -11.09 -43.96
CA TYR A 819 -0.32 -11.28 -44.34
C TYR A 819 -0.50 -12.53 -45.20
N SER A 820 -1.52 -13.33 -44.89
CA SER A 820 -1.82 -14.54 -45.63
C SER A 820 -2.49 -14.22 -46.97
N LYS A 821 -2.31 -15.12 -47.94
CA LYS A 821 -2.96 -15.04 -49.24
C LYS A 821 -4.49 -15.13 -49.10
N SER A 822 -5.22 -14.38 -49.93
CA SER A 822 -6.68 -14.45 -50.02
C SER A 822 -7.15 -14.38 -51.46
N SER A 823 -8.34 -14.90 -51.74
CA SER A 823 -8.92 -14.88 -53.08
C SER A 823 -10.44 -14.76 -53.05
N ILE A 824 -10.99 -14.07 -54.05
CA ILE A 824 -12.44 -13.97 -54.30
C ILE A 824 -12.73 -14.03 -55.80
N SER A 825 -13.98 -14.34 -56.15
CA SER A 825 -14.48 -14.24 -57.52
C SER A 825 -15.67 -13.29 -57.61
N LYS A 826 -15.71 -12.44 -58.65
CA LYS A 826 -16.85 -11.55 -58.92
C LYS A 826 -17.26 -11.64 -60.39
N ILE A 827 -18.57 -11.50 -60.66
CA ILE A 827 -19.06 -11.49 -62.04
C ILE A 827 -18.98 -10.06 -62.61
N GLN A 828 -18.32 -9.92 -63.75
CA GLN A 828 -18.35 -8.75 -64.60
C GLN A 828 -19.32 -8.99 -65.77
N VAL A 829 -20.40 -8.22 -65.80
CA VAL A 829 -21.43 -8.33 -66.86
C VAL A 829 -21.06 -7.43 -68.05
N VAL A 830 -21.06 -8.00 -69.25
CA VAL A 830 -20.82 -7.27 -70.51
C VAL A 830 -22.02 -7.45 -71.44
N ASN A 831 -22.87 -6.44 -71.49
CA ASN A 831 -24.07 -6.41 -72.31
C ASN A 831 -23.74 -6.27 -73.81
N PRO A 832 -24.43 -6.98 -74.72
CA PRO A 832 -24.18 -6.86 -76.16
C PRO A 832 -24.50 -5.46 -76.69
N LYS A 833 -23.73 -5.01 -77.70
CA LYS A 833 -23.97 -3.75 -78.43
C LYS A 833 -25.26 -3.86 -79.27
N LYS A 834 -26.22 -2.93 -79.11
CA LYS A 834 -27.54 -2.94 -79.80
C LYS A 834 -27.55 -2.08 -81.07
N PHE A 835 -28.27 -2.51 -82.13
CA PHE A 835 -28.35 -1.86 -83.46
C PHE A 835 -29.81 -1.70 -83.97
N ALA A 836 -30.08 -0.74 -84.88
CA ALA A 836 -31.33 -0.61 -85.64
C ALA A 836 -31.20 -1.26 -87.03
N LYS A 837 -32.24 -1.92 -87.56
CA LYS A 837 -32.20 -2.61 -88.87
C LYS A 837 -33.55 -2.49 -89.60
N ILE A 838 -33.63 -1.55 -90.55
CA ILE A 838 -34.84 -1.28 -91.33
C ILE A 838 -34.79 -2.02 -92.67
N SER A 839 -35.87 -2.72 -93.03
CA SER A 839 -36.06 -3.35 -94.34
C SER A 839 -37.44 -3.02 -94.91
N TYR A 840 -37.63 -3.13 -96.22
CA TYR A 840 -38.92 -2.90 -96.87
C TYR A 840 -39.20 -3.91 -98.00
N LYS A 841 -40.48 -4.15 -98.27
CA LYS A 841 -40.98 -4.95 -99.42
C LYS A 841 -42.25 -4.32 -99.98
N TYR A 842 -42.65 -4.64 -101.22
CA TYR A 842 -43.93 -4.21 -101.78
C TYR A 842 -44.68 -5.30 -102.54
N VAL A 843 -46.00 -5.13 -102.67
CA VAL A 843 -46.89 -5.96 -103.48
C VAL A 843 -47.88 -5.10 -104.26
N ASP A 844 -48.27 -5.53 -105.46
CA ASP A 844 -49.30 -4.88 -106.27
C ASP A 844 -50.61 -5.66 -106.23
N LYS A 845 -51.72 -4.99 -106.00
CA LYS A 845 -53.07 -5.56 -106.02
C LYS A 845 -53.95 -4.81 -107.01
N LYS A 846 -54.55 -5.52 -107.96
CA LYS A 846 -55.54 -4.95 -108.90
C LYS A 846 -56.91 -4.89 -108.20
N VAL A 847 -57.53 -3.71 -108.19
CA VAL A 847 -58.85 -3.46 -107.58
C VAL A 847 -59.71 -2.72 -108.60
N GLY A 848 -60.52 -3.48 -109.34
CA GLY A 848 -61.29 -2.96 -110.48
C GLY A 848 -60.38 -2.31 -111.52
N LYS A 849 -60.61 -1.02 -111.81
CA LYS A 849 -59.82 -0.19 -112.75
C LYS A 849 -58.53 0.41 -112.16
N TYR A 850 -58.19 0.10 -110.90
CA TYR A 850 -57.04 0.66 -110.19
C TYR A 850 -55.99 -0.41 -109.83
N ILE A 851 -54.73 0.00 -109.68
CA ILE A 851 -53.64 -0.81 -109.10
C ILE A 851 -53.24 -0.16 -107.78
N GLN A 852 -53.19 -0.95 -106.70
CA GLN A 852 -52.71 -0.54 -105.39
C GLN A 852 -51.35 -1.18 -105.10
N ARG A 853 -50.29 -0.38 -105.00
CA ARG A 853 -48.97 -0.83 -104.55
C ARG A 853 -48.81 -0.62 -103.06
N ILE A 854 -48.64 -1.68 -102.29
CA ILE A 854 -48.53 -1.65 -100.83
C ILE A 854 -47.07 -1.91 -100.44
N TYR A 855 -46.39 -0.92 -99.87
CA TYR A 855 -45.09 -1.09 -99.24
C TYR A 855 -45.26 -1.41 -97.75
N THR A 856 -44.50 -2.39 -97.27
CA THR A 856 -44.41 -2.80 -95.88
C THR A 856 -42.97 -2.64 -95.41
N ILE A 857 -42.73 -1.72 -94.48
CA ILE A 857 -41.42 -1.38 -93.93
C ILE A 857 -41.35 -1.90 -92.49
N LYS A 858 -40.36 -2.74 -92.18
CA LYS A 858 -40.22 -3.40 -90.87
C LYS A 858 -38.92 -2.99 -90.20
N ASN A 859 -38.99 -2.64 -88.91
CA ASN A 859 -37.80 -2.58 -88.07
C ASN A 859 -37.54 -3.96 -87.46
N THR A 860 -36.53 -4.65 -87.97
CA THR A 860 -36.07 -5.95 -87.48
C THR A 860 -34.94 -5.84 -86.46
N GLY A 861 -34.45 -4.62 -86.20
CA GLY A 861 -33.43 -4.35 -85.19
C GLY A 861 -34.00 -4.20 -83.78
N THR A 862 -33.10 -3.96 -82.83
CA THR A 862 -33.41 -3.86 -81.39
C THR A 862 -33.38 -2.42 -80.87
N LYS A 863 -33.14 -1.43 -81.73
CA LYS A 863 -33.31 0.01 -81.48
C LYS A 863 -34.36 0.60 -82.43
N VAL A 864 -34.93 1.74 -82.02
CA VAL A 864 -35.78 2.60 -82.86
C VAL A 864 -35.02 3.00 -84.13
N GLY A 865 -35.68 3.01 -85.29
CA GLY A 865 -35.04 3.34 -86.57
C GLY A 865 -35.91 4.20 -87.48
N SER A 866 -35.26 5.02 -88.30
CA SER A 866 -35.89 5.99 -89.20
C SER A 866 -35.37 5.79 -90.63
N ILE A 867 -36.21 6.01 -91.64
CA ILE A 867 -35.83 5.93 -93.06
C ILE A 867 -36.66 6.92 -93.89
N SER A 868 -36.09 7.42 -94.98
CA SER A 868 -36.82 8.21 -95.97
C SER A 868 -36.52 7.69 -97.38
N GLY A 869 -37.47 7.85 -98.30
CA GLY A 869 -37.34 7.36 -99.67
C GLY A 869 -38.29 8.07 -100.62
N THR A 870 -38.01 8.01 -101.91
CA THR A 870 -38.83 8.67 -102.93
C THR A 870 -39.31 7.63 -103.96
N LEU A 871 -40.61 7.62 -104.22
CA LEU A 871 -41.26 6.77 -105.20
C LEU A 871 -41.70 7.57 -106.42
N LYS A 872 -41.21 7.20 -107.61
CA LYS A 872 -41.61 7.84 -108.86
C LYS A 872 -42.86 7.16 -109.41
N ILE A 873 -43.91 7.92 -109.69
CA ILE A 873 -45.14 7.42 -110.33
C ILE A 873 -44.95 7.45 -111.85
N PRO A 874 -45.01 6.31 -112.56
CA PRO A 874 -44.80 6.25 -114.01
C PRO A 874 -45.79 7.11 -114.81
N LYS A 875 -45.37 7.60 -115.98
CA LYS A 875 -46.22 8.45 -116.84
C LYS A 875 -47.48 7.72 -117.35
N SER A 876 -47.40 6.40 -117.52
CA SER A 876 -48.47 5.51 -118.00
C SER A 876 -49.63 5.32 -117.00
N VAL A 877 -49.47 5.78 -115.76
CA VAL A 877 -50.52 5.73 -114.74
C VAL A 877 -50.82 7.12 -114.19
N THR A 878 -52.05 7.30 -113.73
CA THR A 878 -52.50 8.49 -113.01
C THR A 878 -52.52 8.20 -111.52
N TYR A 879 -51.83 9.02 -110.72
CA TYR A 879 -51.87 8.95 -109.27
C TYR A 879 -53.28 9.29 -108.79
N ILE A 880 -53.84 8.48 -107.89
CA ILE A 880 -55.17 8.71 -107.33
C ILE A 880 -55.05 9.16 -105.88
N LYS A 881 -54.45 8.31 -105.04
CA LYS A 881 -54.27 8.60 -103.61
C LYS A 881 -53.19 7.70 -103.00
N THR A 882 -52.68 8.13 -101.86
CA THR A 882 -51.87 7.32 -100.95
C THR A 882 -52.61 7.19 -99.65
N GLN A 883 -52.51 6.03 -99.00
CA GLN A 883 -52.91 5.82 -97.62
C GLN A 883 -51.71 5.28 -96.87
N SER A 884 -51.44 5.77 -95.66
CA SER A 884 -50.28 5.34 -94.88
C SER A 884 -50.64 5.07 -93.42
N LYS A 885 -49.88 4.19 -92.78
CA LYS A 885 -49.93 3.92 -91.34
C LYS A 885 -48.51 4.00 -90.79
N LYS A 886 -48.29 4.93 -89.84
CA LYS A 886 -46.99 5.23 -89.20
C LYS A 886 -45.90 5.77 -90.13
N ILE A 887 -46.23 6.19 -91.35
CA ILE A 887 -45.30 6.82 -92.28
C ILE A 887 -45.96 8.07 -92.89
N THR A 888 -45.21 9.16 -92.99
CA THR A 888 -45.69 10.40 -93.61
C THR A 888 -45.34 10.41 -95.08
N TYR A 889 -46.17 11.06 -95.91
CA TYR A 889 -45.92 11.18 -97.33
C TYR A 889 -46.27 12.56 -97.89
N THR A 890 -45.61 12.91 -98.98
CA THR A 890 -45.89 14.12 -99.76
C THR A 890 -45.80 13.79 -101.24
N TYR A 891 -46.87 14.04 -101.99
CA TYR A 891 -46.88 13.85 -103.45
C TYR A 891 -46.67 15.20 -104.15
N VAL A 892 -45.69 15.25 -105.05
CA VAL A 892 -45.38 16.45 -105.83
C VAL A 892 -45.89 16.24 -107.25
N THR A 893 -47.01 16.90 -107.57
CA THR A 893 -47.76 16.71 -108.83
C THR A 893 -46.91 17.01 -110.07
N LYS A 894 -46.10 18.08 -110.03
CA LYS A 894 -45.26 18.53 -111.17
C LYS A 894 -44.19 17.51 -111.55
N SER A 895 -43.61 16.80 -110.56
CA SER A 895 -42.53 15.81 -110.78
C SER A 895 -43.00 14.35 -110.72
N LYS A 896 -44.28 14.11 -110.38
CA LYS A 896 -44.88 12.80 -110.16
C LYS A 896 -44.11 11.93 -109.15
N LYS A 897 -43.54 12.53 -108.11
CA LYS A 897 -42.79 11.83 -107.05
C LYS A 897 -43.58 11.83 -105.75
N LEU A 898 -43.66 10.67 -105.09
CA LEU A 898 -44.17 10.48 -103.75
C LEU A 898 -42.99 10.32 -102.78
N MET A 899 -42.73 11.32 -101.97
CA MET A 899 -41.73 11.26 -100.91
C MET A 899 -42.35 10.60 -99.68
N LEU A 900 -41.62 9.67 -99.08
CA LEU A 900 -42.01 8.95 -97.88
C LEU A 900 -40.98 9.20 -96.78
N LYS A 901 -41.45 9.53 -95.57
CA LYS A 901 -40.59 9.70 -94.40
C LYS A 901 -41.17 8.95 -93.20
N LEU A 902 -40.41 7.97 -92.75
CA LEU A 902 -40.66 7.18 -91.55
C LEU A 902 -39.70 7.64 -90.46
N LYS A 903 -40.23 8.15 -89.36
CA LYS A 903 -39.45 8.55 -88.19
C LYS A 903 -39.84 7.65 -87.02
N ASP A 904 -38.83 7.22 -86.27
CA ASP A 904 -38.98 6.57 -84.97
C ASP A 904 -39.80 5.27 -84.98
N LEU A 905 -39.56 4.39 -85.96
CA LEU A 905 -40.21 3.07 -86.00
C LEU A 905 -39.64 2.18 -84.89
N ALA A 906 -40.47 1.86 -83.89
CA ALA A 906 -40.11 1.00 -82.76
C ALA A 906 -39.64 -0.42 -83.21
N PRO A 907 -38.79 -1.10 -82.42
CA PRO A 907 -38.38 -2.47 -82.69
C PRO A 907 -39.56 -3.41 -82.96
N LYS A 908 -39.40 -4.35 -83.90
CA LYS A 908 -40.42 -5.32 -84.36
C LYS A 908 -41.72 -4.70 -84.91
N SER A 909 -41.82 -3.38 -85.00
CA SER A 909 -42.98 -2.70 -85.59
C SER A 909 -42.89 -2.63 -87.11
N THR A 910 -44.05 -2.45 -87.72
CA THR A 910 -44.20 -2.34 -89.18
C THR A 910 -44.94 -1.05 -89.52
N ALA A 911 -44.49 -0.34 -90.55
CA ALA A 911 -45.19 0.78 -91.19
C ALA A 911 -45.63 0.36 -92.59
N THR A 912 -46.78 0.84 -93.04
CA THR A 912 -47.31 0.50 -94.37
C THR A 912 -47.72 1.73 -95.14
N VAL A 913 -47.55 1.69 -96.46
CA VAL A 913 -48.03 2.73 -97.36
C VAL A 913 -48.58 2.11 -98.63
N THR A 914 -49.82 2.44 -98.95
CA THR A 914 -50.55 1.96 -100.12
C THR A 914 -50.73 3.10 -101.10
N VAL A 915 -50.16 2.96 -102.29
CA VAL A 915 -50.24 3.93 -103.38
C VAL A 915 -51.22 3.40 -104.42
N THR A 916 -52.33 4.11 -104.63
CA THR A 916 -53.35 3.75 -105.63
C THR A 916 -53.14 4.56 -106.90
N VAL A 917 -53.03 3.88 -108.03
CA VAL A 917 -52.88 4.47 -109.36
C VAL A 917 -53.91 3.88 -110.33
N ARG A 918 -54.25 4.62 -111.40
CA ARG A 918 -55.14 4.19 -112.48
C ARG A 918 -54.37 4.14 -113.80
N LEU A 919 -54.47 3.06 -114.57
CA LEU A 919 -53.89 3.00 -115.91
C LEU A 919 -54.59 4.04 -116.81
N LYS A 920 -53.82 4.88 -117.52
CA LYS A 920 -54.38 5.73 -118.58
C LYS A 920 -54.78 4.82 -119.74
N LYS A 921 -56.06 4.88 -120.17
CA LYS A 921 -56.49 4.25 -121.42
C LYS A 921 -55.78 4.91 -122.59
#